data_AF-A0A0S9QVE9-F1
#
_entry.id   AF-A0A0S9QVE9-F1
#
_cell.length_a   1.000
_cell.length_b   1.000
_cell.length_c   1.000
_cell.angle_alpha   90.00
_cell.angle_beta   90.00
_cell.angle_gamma   90.00
#
_symmetry.space_group_name_H-M   'P 1'
#
loop_
_entity.id
_entity.type
_entity.pdbx_description
1 polymer ?
#
loop_
_entity_poly.entity_id
_entity_poly.type
_entity_poly.pdbx_seq_one_letter_code
_entity_poly.pdbx_strand_id
1 'polypeptide(L)'
;MANRITSVDADGTPHALLIDGDTLVLSDDDHGSPIDISPGNDPGDVVLYVGDGLAIVADSGGVRVSKDPATPFRVDFDGPDETRMMFLGPTGSALHGSGAGEPITLADPSSGAGCWFQVSDVPDAPSAGRVQMHWSADEGHAYDEGHNTHLWIFNRAVDLIMTPGFSHSPNLAQLKELLGRPEFITGIRDGIYAADNTGIFDAATSGFVYSAHFYNPQTKKGPNWEPKPAAVNALKYGVSYFEKAVNAADARAGGRALGLAIHYLQDVCQPMHAGLYGNDPGINFQHENYEQWIANVQDSCRLPLHELMLNELRVSTTADWYSLASTKGLAVFTSWIGVQTSPIGGQTSTMPKLDKRGANKPHPDWMADATAMLKLAQRVTTGLLLYWAAQSPVLVTGRDSTKAIPGALATLGAPQQVVFLSAGGSDPVRDPDADGAHLHQLECRGGRWVVTDLSTVIDGMLPALRPPTQLAAMGSPSEQILFRGRDGHVVAYWYENSWRASDLTATAGGPDADPDTSFAALTTPHRQLFYTSDADGHLHCLWFTQSWRDTDLTAAAAAPVPARATAIAALAVGQSQRVFYTADTDGHVHALWTDQGVWKDADLTASAGAPDPAITTPLAALSTNTQLSYLAKQDGHLHALWYDGKWKDTDLTASAGGALPAADSPLATLASPQPQVYFLSTDRHIHVLWYSGGWRDTDTTAASSAPPAGTGSTLATLAQPQAQQVFFTAEDGGVHQLWYQDAWRHTELS
;
A
#
# COMPACT_ATOMS: atom_id res chain seq x y z
N MET A 1 -22.11 -32.27 -1.58
CA MET A 1 -22.76 -32.45 -0.26
C MET A 1 -24.00 -31.58 -0.33
N ALA A 2 -25.18 -32.16 -0.15
CA ALA A 2 -26.42 -31.42 -0.29
C ALA A 2 -26.51 -30.39 0.84
N ASN A 3 -26.40 -29.10 0.50
CA ASN A 3 -26.55 -28.00 1.44
C ASN A 3 -27.91 -27.34 1.23
N ARG A 4 -28.47 -26.78 2.30
CA ARG A 4 -29.62 -25.88 2.20
C ARG A 4 -29.11 -24.45 2.12
N ILE A 5 -29.25 -23.84 0.96
CA ILE A 5 -28.96 -22.42 0.75
C ILE A 5 -30.28 -21.66 0.88
N THR A 6 -30.30 -20.70 1.81
CA THR A 6 -31.43 -19.79 2.02
C THR A 6 -30.99 -18.38 1.67
N SER A 7 -31.65 -17.75 0.69
CA SER A 7 -31.47 -16.32 0.38
C SER A 7 -32.34 -15.50 1.33
N VAL A 8 -31.95 -14.27 1.66
CA VAL A 8 -32.86 -13.30 2.30
C VAL A 8 -33.42 -12.36 1.23
N ASP A 9 -34.73 -12.12 1.22
CA ASP A 9 -35.34 -11.14 0.31
C ASP A 9 -34.98 -9.69 0.71
N ALA A 10 -35.46 -8.71 -0.06
CA ALA A 10 -35.19 -7.30 0.18
C ALA A 10 -35.66 -6.79 1.57
N ASP A 11 -36.63 -7.47 2.19
CA ASP A 11 -37.19 -7.15 3.51
C ASP A 11 -36.54 -7.98 4.64
N GLY A 12 -35.60 -8.87 4.32
CA GLY A 12 -34.84 -9.69 5.28
C GLY A 12 -35.49 -11.03 5.64
N THR A 13 -36.49 -11.48 4.89
CA THR A 13 -37.16 -12.77 5.08
C THR A 13 -36.35 -13.89 4.40
N PRO A 14 -36.03 -15.00 5.09
CA PRO A 14 -35.28 -16.10 4.47
C PRO A 14 -36.18 -16.98 3.59
N HIS A 15 -35.69 -17.33 2.41
CA HIS A 15 -36.34 -18.17 1.41
C HIS A 15 -35.39 -19.25 0.89
N ALA A 16 -35.90 -20.47 0.75
CA ALA A 16 -35.15 -21.55 0.09
C ALA A 16 -35.23 -21.41 -1.44
N LEU A 17 -34.35 -22.09 -2.17
CA LEU A 17 -34.30 -22.02 -3.65
C LEU A 17 -35.09 -23.17 -4.28
N LEU A 18 -35.91 -22.87 -5.29
CA LEU A 18 -36.70 -23.85 -6.05
C LEU A 18 -36.40 -23.76 -7.54
N ILE A 19 -36.43 -24.91 -8.23
CA ILE A 19 -36.36 -24.96 -9.69
C ILE A 19 -37.79 -24.80 -10.23
N ASP A 20 -38.01 -23.80 -11.07
CA ASP A 20 -39.21 -23.66 -11.90
C ASP A 20 -38.82 -23.59 -13.38
N GLY A 21 -39.06 -24.69 -14.11
CA GLY A 21 -38.62 -24.84 -15.50
C GLY A 21 -37.09 -24.81 -15.63
N ASP A 22 -36.58 -23.83 -16.39
CA ASP A 22 -35.15 -23.54 -16.57
C ASP A 22 -34.64 -22.40 -15.68
N THR A 23 -35.48 -21.89 -14.78
CA THR A 23 -35.17 -20.79 -13.87
C THR A 23 -35.05 -21.24 -12.43
N LEU A 24 -34.39 -20.42 -11.61
CA LEU A 24 -34.27 -20.59 -10.18
C LEU A 24 -35.09 -19.50 -9.50
N VAL A 25 -36.02 -19.85 -8.62
CA VAL A 25 -36.91 -18.91 -7.92
C VAL A 25 -36.76 -19.03 -6.40
N LEU A 26 -37.12 -17.96 -5.67
CA LEU A 26 -37.26 -18.04 -4.21
C LEU A 26 -38.56 -18.76 -3.85
N SER A 27 -38.50 -19.69 -2.90
CA SER A 27 -39.66 -20.44 -2.44
C SER A 27 -40.62 -19.58 -1.62
N ASP A 28 -41.92 -19.83 -1.80
CA ASP A 28 -43.01 -19.29 -0.96
C ASP A 28 -43.12 -20.00 0.40
N ASP A 29 -42.39 -21.10 0.60
CA ASP A 29 -42.34 -21.87 1.84
C ASP A 29 -40.90 -22.36 2.15
N ASP A 30 -40.74 -23.09 3.25
CA ASP A 30 -39.42 -23.61 3.64
C ASP A 30 -38.94 -24.76 2.72
N HIS A 31 -39.74 -25.31 1.81
CA HIS A 31 -39.38 -26.48 1.00
C HIS A 31 -38.52 -26.10 -0.21
N GLY A 32 -37.19 -26.03 -0.03
CA GLY A 32 -36.23 -25.80 -1.11
C GLY A 32 -35.62 -27.06 -1.72
N SER A 33 -35.14 -26.93 -2.96
CA SER A 33 -34.25 -27.89 -3.61
C SER A 33 -32.87 -27.84 -2.94
N PRO A 34 -32.24 -28.99 -2.63
CA PRO A 34 -30.88 -29.02 -2.13
C PRO A 34 -29.92 -28.47 -3.18
N ILE A 35 -28.96 -27.66 -2.74
CA ILE A 35 -27.90 -27.12 -3.59
C ILE A 35 -26.57 -27.74 -3.18
N ASP A 36 -25.94 -28.40 -4.14
CA ASP A 36 -24.58 -28.89 -4.02
C ASP A 36 -23.60 -27.77 -4.41
N ILE A 37 -22.78 -27.34 -3.45
CA ILE A 37 -21.67 -26.44 -3.69
C ILE A 37 -20.44 -27.30 -4.00
N SER A 38 -19.83 -27.07 -5.17
CA SER A 38 -18.60 -27.74 -5.59
C SER A 38 -17.49 -26.73 -5.83
N PRO A 39 -16.21 -27.07 -5.60
CA PRO A 39 -15.11 -26.17 -5.92
C PRO A 39 -15.03 -25.79 -7.41
N GLY A 40 -14.76 -24.52 -7.68
CA GLY A 40 -14.46 -23.96 -9.00
C GLY A 40 -13.11 -24.42 -9.54
N ASN A 41 -12.64 -23.78 -10.61
CA ASN A 41 -11.31 -24.06 -11.17
C ASN A 41 -10.22 -23.19 -10.51
N ASP A 42 -10.62 -22.04 -9.95
CA ASP A 42 -9.74 -21.10 -9.25
C ASP A 42 -10.03 -21.10 -7.72
N PRO A 43 -9.04 -20.75 -6.87
CA PRO A 43 -9.21 -20.75 -5.41
C PRO A 43 -10.27 -19.73 -4.94
N GLY A 44 -11.24 -20.20 -4.16
CA GLY A 44 -12.38 -19.40 -3.69
C GLY A 44 -13.53 -19.26 -4.68
N ASP A 45 -13.40 -19.85 -5.88
CA ASP A 45 -14.53 -20.04 -6.76
C ASP A 45 -15.29 -21.31 -6.37
N VAL A 46 -16.60 -21.26 -6.56
CA VAL A 46 -17.52 -22.38 -6.40
C VAL A 46 -18.39 -22.51 -7.64
N VAL A 47 -18.90 -23.71 -7.84
CA VAL A 47 -19.93 -24.04 -8.83
C VAL A 47 -21.12 -24.58 -8.06
N LEU A 48 -22.29 -24.02 -8.32
CA LEU A 48 -23.52 -24.37 -7.63
C LEU A 48 -24.34 -25.33 -8.50
N TYR A 49 -24.79 -26.44 -7.93
CA TYR A 49 -25.63 -27.43 -8.60
C TYR A 49 -26.94 -27.62 -7.85
N VAL A 50 -28.05 -27.81 -8.57
CA VAL A 50 -29.39 -28.02 -8.00
C VAL A 50 -30.00 -29.28 -8.64
N GLY A 51 -30.62 -30.14 -7.81
CA GLY A 51 -31.30 -31.36 -8.29
C GLY A 51 -30.36 -32.40 -8.93
N ASP A 52 -30.80 -33.07 -10.00
CA ASP A 52 -30.08 -34.12 -10.75
C ASP A 52 -28.86 -33.59 -11.56
N GLY A 53 -27.98 -32.82 -10.92
CA GLY A 53 -26.73 -32.33 -11.49
C GLY A 53 -26.87 -31.16 -12.46
N LEU A 54 -27.92 -30.33 -12.35
CA LEU A 54 -28.05 -29.08 -13.10
C LEU A 54 -27.21 -27.99 -12.45
N ALA A 55 -26.30 -27.35 -13.19
CA ALA A 55 -25.53 -26.22 -12.71
C ALA A 55 -26.35 -24.92 -12.78
N ILE A 56 -26.15 -24.03 -11.80
CA ILE A 56 -26.58 -22.64 -11.90
C ILE A 56 -25.63 -21.92 -12.86
N VAL A 57 -26.22 -21.26 -13.87
CA VAL A 57 -25.52 -20.52 -14.90
C VAL A 57 -25.97 -19.07 -14.85
N ALA A 58 -25.01 -18.17 -14.74
CA ALA A 58 -25.20 -16.73 -14.83
C ALA A 58 -24.48 -16.20 -16.08
N ASP A 59 -25.24 -15.62 -17.00
CA ASP A 59 -24.75 -15.02 -18.24
C ASP A 59 -25.55 -13.73 -18.58
N SER A 60 -25.28 -13.11 -19.74
CA SER A 60 -25.97 -11.86 -20.14
C SER A 60 -27.48 -12.03 -20.36
N GLY A 61 -27.99 -13.26 -20.38
CA GLY A 61 -29.41 -13.59 -20.43
C GLY A 61 -30.07 -13.77 -19.06
N GLY A 62 -29.32 -13.66 -17.95
CA GLY A 62 -29.82 -13.80 -16.58
C GLY A 62 -29.31 -15.06 -15.88
N VAL A 63 -30.05 -15.51 -14.85
CA VAL A 63 -29.73 -16.72 -14.08
C VAL A 63 -30.65 -17.86 -14.50
N ARG A 64 -30.07 -19.01 -14.83
CA ARG A 64 -30.77 -20.21 -15.29
C ARG A 64 -30.12 -21.48 -14.77
N VAL A 65 -30.80 -22.62 -14.87
CA VAL A 65 -30.22 -23.95 -14.58
C VAL A 65 -29.92 -24.71 -15.88
N SER A 66 -28.75 -25.34 -15.99
CA SER A 66 -28.30 -26.04 -17.21
C SER A 66 -27.45 -27.28 -16.90
N LYS A 67 -27.47 -28.28 -17.79
CA LYS A 67 -26.51 -29.40 -17.72
C LYS A 67 -25.11 -29.03 -18.22
N ASP A 68 -24.99 -28.00 -19.06
CA ASP A 68 -23.72 -27.51 -19.60
C ASP A 68 -23.86 -26.04 -20.13
N PRO A 69 -22.80 -25.20 -20.10
CA PRO A 69 -21.66 -25.20 -19.17
C PRO A 69 -22.00 -24.48 -17.85
N ALA A 70 -21.33 -24.87 -16.75
CA ALA A 70 -21.50 -24.28 -15.43
C ALA A 70 -20.77 -22.93 -15.27
N THR A 71 -21.33 -22.01 -14.48
CA THR A 71 -20.68 -20.73 -14.15
C THR A 71 -19.90 -20.84 -12.84
N PRO A 72 -18.61 -20.46 -12.81
CA PRO A 72 -17.89 -20.27 -11.54
C PRO A 72 -18.36 -18.97 -10.87
N PHE A 73 -18.65 -19.06 -9.58
CA PHE A 73 -19.00 -17.94 -8.72
C PHE A 73 -17.91 -17.76 -7.68
N ARG A 74 -17.43 -16.54 -7.50
CA ARG A 74 -16.56 -16.20 -6.39
C ARG A 74 -17.42 -15.97 -5.14
N VAL A 75 -16.99 -16.52 -4.01
CA VAL A 75 -17.70 -16.34 -2.73
C VAL A 75 -17.11 -15.18 -1.95
N ASP A 76 -17.98 -14.32 -1.43
CA ASP A 76 -17.65 -13.26 -0.46
C ASP A 76 -18.48 -13.46 0.82
N PHE A 77 -17.98 -13.02 1.97
CA PHE A 77 -18.60 -13.32 3.29
C PHE A 77 -18.94 -12.05 4.06
N ASP A 78 -20.04 -12.09 4.81
CA ASP A 78 -20.47 -10.98 5.68
C ASP A 78 -20.03 -11.20 7.13
N GLY A 79 -19.33 -10.20 7.68
CA GLY A 79 -18.99 -10.11 9.09
C GLY A 79 -17.98 -11.15 9.62
N PRO A 80 -17.56 -11.02 10.89
CA PRO A 80 -16.54 -11.88 11.50
C PRO A 80 -16.97 -13.34 11.73
N ASP A 81 -18.27 -13.61 11.72
CA ASP A 81 -18.85 -14.92 12.02
C ASP A 81 -19.17 -15.75 10.75
N GLU A 82 -18.97 -15.18 9.55
CA GLU A 82 -19.10 -15.82 8.22
C GLU A 82 -20.41 -16.61 7.99
N THR A 83 -21.49 -16.20 8.66
CA THR A 83 -22.80 -16.91 8.60
C THR A 83 -23.58 -16.61 7.32
N ARG A 84 -23.15 -15.62 6.53
CA ARG A 84 -23.78 -15.21 5.27
C ARG A 84 -22.72 -15.03 4.19
N MET A 85 -23.09 -15.38 2.97
CA MET A 85 -22.23 -15.39 1.80
C MET A 85 -22.92 -14.77 0.58
N MET A 86 -22.13 -14.15 -0.28
CA MET A 86 -22.54 -13.58 -1.54
C MET A 86 -21.84 -14.32 -2.68
N PHE A 87 -22.59 -14.70 -3.71
CA PHE A 87 -22.07 -15.40 -4.88
C PHE A 87 -21.92 -14.41 -6.05
N LEU A 88 -20.68 -14.10 -6.40
CA LEU A 88 -20.32 -13.16 -7.45
C LEU A 88 -20.02 -13.89 -8.75
N GLY A 89 -20.77 -13.60 -9.80
CA GLY A 89 -20.51 -14.14 -11.13
C GLY A 89 -19.23 -13.56 -11.76
N PRO A 90 -18.81 -14.07 -12.93
CA PRO A 90 -17.54 -13.68 -13.58
C PRO A 90 -17.41 -12.19 -13.92
N THR A 91 -18.52 -11.46 -14.02
CA THR A 91 -18.57 -10.02 -14.30
C THR A 91 -18.63 -9.16 -13.03
N GLY A 92 -18.57 -9.77 -11.83
CA GLY A 92 -18.66 -9.08 -10.55
C GLY A 92 -20.09 -8.79 -10.06
N SER A 93 -21.12 -9.22 -10.79
CA SER A 93 -22.52 -9.10 -10.37
C SER A 93 -22.87 -10.21 -9.37
N ALA A 94 -23.68 -9.89 -8.35
CA ALA A 94 -24.11 -10.83 -7.33
C ALA A 94 -25.40 -11.56 -7.73
N LEU A 95 -25.55 -12.83 -7.35
CA LEU A 95 -26.86 -13.47 -7.32
C LEU A 95 -27.77 -12.69 -6.36
N HIS A 96 -29.01 -12.44 -6.77
CA HIS A 96 -29.94 -11.58 -6.02
C HIS A 96 -31.36 -12.15 -6.01
N GLY A 97 -31.93 -12.26 -4.82
CA GLY A 97 -33.33 -12.62 -4.58
C GLY A 97 -34.18 -11.40 -4.25
N SER A 98 -35.23 -11.14 -5.04
CA SER A 98 -36.10 -9.96 -4.86
C SER A 98 -37.34 -10.20 -4.00
N GLY A 99 -37.84 -11.43 -3.91
CA GLY A 99 -39.02 -11.79 -3.11
C GLY A 99 -39.52 -13.21 -3.39
N ALA A 100 -40.42 -13.71 -2.54
CA ALA A 100 -41.02 -15.03 -2.67
C ALA A 100 -41.72 -15.22 -4.05
N GLY A 101 -41.46 -16.35 -4.70
CA GLY A 101 -41.98 -16.68 -6.03
C GLY A 101 -41.27 -15.98 -7.20
N GLU A 102 -40.36 -15.04 -6.93
CA GLU A 102 -39.63 -14.30 -7.96
C GLU A 102 -38.33 -15.02 -8.39
N PRO A 103 -37.90 -14.84 -9.65
CA PRO A 103 -36.65 -15.43 -10.14
C PRO A 103 -35.43 -14.81 -9.49
N ILE A 104 -34.41 -15.64 -9.25
CA ILE A 104 -33.07 -15.18 -8.94
C ILE A 104 -32.51 -14.43 -10.14
N THR A 105 -31.94 -13.26 -9.88
CA THR A 105 -31.39 -12.37 -10.89
C THR A 105 -29.94 -12.01 -10.57
N LEU A 106 -29.32 -11.22 -11.44
CA LEU A 106 -28.02 -10.60 -11.18
C LEU A 106 -28.24 -9.14 -10.80
N ALA A 107 -27.64 -8.71 -9.70
CA ALA A 107 -27.68 -7.32 -9.25
C ALA A 107 -26.29 -6.79 -8.91
N ASP A 108 -26.21 -5.47 -8.69
CA ASP A 108 -25.02 -4.85 -8.10
C ASP A 108 -24.84 -5.40 -6.67
N PRO A 109 -23.63 -5.83 -6.26
CA PRO A 109 -23.35 -6.30 -4.90
C PRO A 109 -23.82 -5.35 -3.79
N SER A 110 -23.89 -4.05 -4.05
CA SER A 110 -24.38 -3.02 -3.11
C SER A 110 -25.91 -2.91 -2.99
N SER A 111 -26.66 -3.75 -3.72
CA SER A 111 -28.14 -3.67 -3.79
C SER A 111 -28.88 -4.08 -2.50
N GLY A 112 -28.16 -4.51 -1.46
CA GLY A 112 -28.72 -4.75 -0.12
C GLY A 112 -28.92 -6.22 0.24
N ALA A 113 -29.87 -6.50 1.14
CA ALA A 113 -30.07 -7.81 1.78
C ALA A 113 -30.26 -8.96 0.77
N GLY A 114 -30.91 -8.69 -0.38
CA GLY A 114 -31.18 -9.65 -1.45
C GLY A 114 -29.96 -10.36 -2.05
N CYS A 115 -28.75 -9.81 -1.88
CA CYS A 115 -27.50 -10.39 -2.38
C CYS A 115 -26.85 -11.40 -1.41
N TRP A 116 -27.40 -11.55 -0.20
CA TRP A 116 -26.82 -12.38 0.86
C TRP A 116 -27.58 -13.69 1.02
N PHE A 117 -26.80 -14.77 1.15
CA PHE A 117 -27.29 -16.14 1.30
C PHE A 117 -26.72 -16.73 2.57
N GLN A 118 -27.53 -17.51 3.27
CA GLN A 118 -27.11 -18.31 4.41
C GLN A 118 -27.07 -19.78 4.01
N VAL A 119 -26.04 -20.49 4.45
CA VAL A 119 -25.86 -21.92 4.15
C VAL A 119 -25.97 -22.72 5.44
N SER A 120 -26.77 -23.79 5.38
CA SER A 120 -26.99 -24.69 6.51
C SER A 120 -26.98 -26.15 6.04
N ASP A 121 -26.61 -27.05 6.96
CA ASP A 121 -26.64 -28.51 6.73
C ASP A 121 -28.07 -29.00 6.44
N VAL A 122 -28.19 -30.00 5.55
CA VAL A 122 -29.41 -30.81 5.46
C VAL A 122 -29.34 -31.92 6.51
N PRO A 123 -30.25 -31.97 7.51
CA PRO A 123 -30.14 -32.86 8.67
C PRO A 123 -30.07 -34.38 8.37
N ASP A 124 -30.48 -34.81 7.17
CA ASP A 124 -30.68 -36.22 6.82
C ASP A 124 -29.73 -36.78 5.73
N ALA A 125 -28.68 -36.06 5.34
CA ALA A 125 -27.67 -36.64 4.45
C ALA A 125 -26.81 -37.66 5.23
N PRO A 126 -26.61 -38.91 4.72
CA PRO A 126 -25.87 -39.93 5.45
C PRO A 126 -24.43 -39.45 5.68
N SER A 127 -24.13 -39.06 6.91
CA SER A 127 -22.80 -38.78 7.40
C SER A 127 -22.03 -40.09 7.52
N ALA A 128 -21.47 -40.56 6.41
CA ALA A 128 -20.35 -41.48 6.46
C ALA A 128 -19.29 -40.83 7.37
N GLY A 129 -18.94 -41.52 8.47
CA GLY A 129 -18.15 -41.01 9.60
C GLY A 129 -17.08 -39.98 9.20
N ARG A 130 -17.34 -38.71 9.54
CA ARG A 130 -16.47 -37.58 9.23
C ARG A 130 -15.28 -37.61 10.18
N VAL A 131 -14.07 -37.71 9.64
CA VAL A 131 -12.83 -37.62 10.43
C VAL A 131 -12.33 -36.19 10.41
N GLN A 132 -12.26 -35.59 11.59
CA GLN A 132 -11.51 -34.37 11.86
C GLN A 132 -10.01 -34.71 11.78
N MET A 133 -9.27 -34.04 10.90
CA MET A 133 -7.81 -34.07 10.86
C MET A 133 -7.35 -32.68 11.31
N HIS A 134 -6.53 -32.61 12.35
CA HIS A 134 -6.06 -31.34 12.90
C HIS A 134 -4.57 -31.49 13.23
N TRP A 135 -3.72 -30.72 12.56
CA TRP A 135 -2.69 -30.02 13.33
C TRP A 135 -3.40 -29.24 14.40
N SER A 136 -2.96 -29.31 15.66
CA SER A 136 -3.76 -28.72 16.73
C SER A 136 -4.11 -27.27 16.39
N ALA A 137 -5.39 -27.03 16.22
CA ALA A 137 -6.09 -25.77 16.09
C ALA A 137 -7.49 -26.09 16.62
N ASP A 138 -7.52 -26.68 17.82
CA ASP A 138 -8.68 -27.41 18.34
C ASP A 138 -9.91 -26.51 18.34
N GLU A 139 -11.06 -27.07 17.97
CA GLU A 139 -12.33 -26.36 17.93
C GLU A 139 -12.62 -25.65 19.26
N GLY A 140 -12.94 -24.36 19.21
CA GLY A 140 -13.19 -23.51 20.39
C GLY A 140 -11.94 -22.91 21.03
N HIS A 141 -10.75 -23.17 20.50
CA HIS A 141 -9.46 -22.72 21.06
C HIS A 141 -8.68 -21.76 20.14
N ALA A 142 -9.38 -20.84 19.46
CA ALA A 142 -8.79 -19.90 18.47
C ALA A 142 -7.62 -19.03 18.97
N TYR A 143 -7.46 -18.86 20.29
CA TYR A 143 -6.44 -18.01 20.90
C TYR A 143 -5.56 -18.74 21.93
N ASP A 144 -5.57 -20.08 21.95
CA ASP A 144 -4.83 -20.89 22.92
C ASP A 144 -3.73 -21.72 22.25
N GLU A 145 -2.48 -21.30 22.41
CA GLU A 145 -1.30 -22.00 21.84
C GLU A 145 -1.16 -23.46 22.31
N GLY A 146 -1.70 -23.82 23.48
CA GLY A 146 -1.63 -25.17 24.02
C GLY A 146 -2.52 -26.18 23.29
N HIS A 147 -3.42 -25.68 22.45
CA HIS A 147 -4.34 -26.44 21.60
C HIS A 147 -4.26 -25.95 20.14
N ASN A 148 -3.30 -25.07 19.83
CA ASN A 148 -3.14 -24.47 18.51
C ASN A 148 -1.66 -24.35 18.12
N THR A 149 -1.11 -25.37 17.47
CA THR A 149 0.27 -25.43 16.95
C THR A 149 0.50 -24.36 15.88
N HIS A 150 -0.47 -24.08 15.02
CA HIS A 150 -0.35 -23.05 13.99
C HIS A 150 -0.16 -21.65 14.60
N LEU A 151 -1.00 -21.34 15.59
CA LEU A 151 -0.91 -20.12 16.38
C LEU A 151 0.41 -20.04 17.15
N TRP A 152 0.86 -21.16 17.75
CA TRP A 152 2.15 -21.24 18.42
C TRP A 152 3.30 -20.91 17.45
N ILE A 153 3.33 -21.52 16.26
CA ILE A 153 4.36 -21.24 15.23
C ILE A 153 4.34 -19.76 14.85
N PHE A 154 3.16 -19.20 14.59
CA PHE A 154 3.01 -17.79 14.25
C PHE A 154 3.51 -16.87 15.37
N ASN A 155 3.11 -17.10 16.62
CA ASN A 155 3.56 -16.28 17.74
C ASN A 155 5.08 -16.40 17.96
N ARG A 156 5.68 -17.58 17.75
CA ARG A 156 7.15 -17.72 17.77
C ARG A 156 7.84 -16.94 16.64
N ALA A 157 7.23 -16.87 15.45
CA ALA A 157 7.72 -16.03 14.35
C ALA A 157 7.63 -14.53 14.70
N VAL A 158 6.53 -14.10 15.33
CA VAL A 158 6.37 -12.72 15.84
C VAL A 158 7.41 -12.43 16.92
N ASP A 159 7.63 -13.33 17.87
CA ASP A 159 8.65 -13.19 18.92
C ASP A 159 10.04 -12.96 18.28
N LEU A 160 10.40 -13.73 17.25
CA LEU A 160 11.65 -13.58 16.50
C LEU A 160 11.78 -12.20 15.85
N ILE A 161 10.71 -11.73 15.19
CA ILE A 161 10.67 -10.41 14.54
C ILE A 161 10.82 -9.29 15.59
N MET A 162 10.11 -9.41 16.72
CA MET A 162 10.09 -8.41 17.79
C MET A 162 11.36 -8.40 18.65
N THR A 163 12.17 -9.46 18.60
CA THR A 163 13.39 -9.59 19.42
C THR A 163 14.42 -8.48 19.10
N PRO A 164 15.01 -7.82 20.10
CA PRO A 164 16.12 -6.88 19.90
C PRO A 164 17.30 -7.54 19.18
N GLY A 165 17.83 -6.89 18.14
CA GLY A 165 18.93 -7.41 17.32
C GLY A 165 18.50 -8.13 16.03
N PHE A 166 17.19 -8.31 15.78
CA PHE A 166 16.69 -8.66 14.45
C PHE A 166 16.71 -7.41 13.55
N SER A 167 17.65 -7.32 12.59
CA SER A 167 17.96 -6.06 11.89
C SER A 167 18.43 -6.19 10.43
N HIS A 168 17.70 -6.83 9.51
CA HIS A 168 18.18 -7.00 8.12
C HIS A 168 17.06 -7.09 7.05
N SER A 169 15.94 -6.38 7.22
CA SER A 169 14.84 -6.47 6.24
C SER A 169 14.19 -5.11 5.96
N PRO A 170 13.95 -4.76 4.68
CA PRO A 170 13.13 -3.61 4.32
C PRO A 170 11.76 -3.68 5.00
N ASN A 171 11.20 -2.53 5.37
CA ASN A 171 9.87 -2.40 6.00
C ASN A 171 9.69 -3.12 7.35
N LEU A 172 10.78 -3.54 8.02
CA LEU A 172 10.72 -4.22 9.32
C LEU A 172 10.02 -3.37 10.40
N ALA A 173 10.25 -2.06 10.43
CA ALA A 173 9.61 -1.16 11.38
C ALA A 173 8.08 -1.12 11.19
N GLN A 174 7.63 -1.06 9.94
CA GLN A 174 6.21 -1.07 9.58
C GLN A 174 5.55 -2.41 9.92
N LEU A 175 6.23 -3.52 9.63
CA LEU A 175 5.74 -4.85 10.03
C LEU A 175 5.58 -4.96 11.55
N LYS A 176 6.55 -4.46 12.33
CA LYS A 176 6.45 -4.43 13.80
C LYS A 176 5.27 -3.60 14.27
N GLU A 177 5.03 -2.45 13.66
CA GLU A 177 3.89 -1.61 14.00
C GLU A 177 2.56 -2.33 13.73
N LEU A 178 2.40 -2.92 12.54
CA LEU A 178 1.20 -3.66 12.15
C LEU A 178 0.95 -4.87 13.06
N LEU A 179 1.98 -5.64 13.38
CA LEU A 179 1.89 -6.75 14.33
C LEU A 179 1.53 -6.28 15.76
N GLY A 180 1.74 -4.99 16.06
CA GLY A 180 1.28 -4.34 17.29
C GLY A 180 -0.17 -3.84 17.24
N ARG A 181 -0.84 -3.86 16.08
CA ARG A 181 -2.23 -3.39 15.92
C ARG A 181 -3.24 -4.50 16.27
N PRO A 182 -4.17 -4.28 17.23
CA PRO A 182 -5.11 -5.31 17.67
C PRO A 182 -5.98 -5.92 16.57
N GLU A 183 -6.45 -5.10 15.63
CA GLU A 183 -7.33 -5.49 14.52
C GLU A 183 -6.61 -6.40 13.53
N PHE A 184 -5.38 -6.06 13.14
CA PHE A 184 -4.56 -6.83 12.22
C PHE A 184 -4.14 -8.16 12.85
N ILE A 185 -3.63 -8.11 14.09
CA ILE A 185 -3.13 -9.31 14.76
C ILE A 185 -4.27 -10.30 15.06
N THR A 186 -5.43 -9.78 15.46
CA THR A 186 -6.59 -10.62 15.72
C THR A 186 -7.16 -11.14 14.39
N GLY A 187 -7.07 -10.39 13.29
CA GLY A 187 -7.36 -10.89 11.94
C GLY A 187 -6.50 -12.09 11.57
N ILE A 188 -5.18 -11.99 11.73
CA ILE A 188 -4.25 -13.11 11.47
C ILE A 188 -4.64 -14.36 12.27
N ARG A 189 -4.90 -14.19 13.57
CA ARG A 189 -5.28 -15.30 14.45
C ARG A 189 -6.57 -15.97 14.01
N ASP A 190 -7.57 -15.18 13.62
CA ASP A 190 -8.82 -15.72 13.09
C ASP A 190 -8.60 -16.48 11.78
N GLY A 191 -7.77 -15.94 10.88
CA GLY A 191 -7.45 -16.60 9.61
C GLY A 191 -6.73 -17.93 9.80
N ILE A 192 -5.78 -17.97 10.74
CA ILE A 192 -5.10 -19.21 11.15
C ILE A 192 -6.11 -20.23 11.67
N TYR A 193 -7.00 -19.82 12.58
CA TYR A 193 -8.00 -20.73 13.14
C TYR A 193 -9.03 -21.20 12.11
N ALA A 194 -9.48 -20.30 11.23
CA ALA A 194 -10.57 -20.54 10.29
C ALA A 194 -10.25 -21.68 9.31
N ALA A 195 -9.01 -21.78 8.84
CA ALA A 195 -8.61 -22.78 7.86
C ALA A 195 -9.03 -24.22 8.23
N ASP A 196 -8.91 -24.59 9.51
CA ASP A 196 -9.27 -25.94 10.00
C ASP A 196 -10.68 -26.02 10.61
N ASN A 197 -11.32 -24.89 10.95
CA ASN A 197 -12.50 -24.88 11.83
C ASN A 197 -13.78 -24.30 11.21
N THR A 198 -13.71 -23.65 10.05
CA THR A 198 -14.91 -23.38 9.23
C THR A 198 -15.25 -24.55 8.30
N GLY A 199 -14.50 -25.64 8.48
CA GLY A 199 -14.42 -26.85 7.67
C GLY A 199 -15.76 -27.42 7.21
N ILE A 200 -15.80 -27.73 5.91
CA ILE A 200 -16.90 -28.34 5.11
C ILE A 200 -17.91 -27.33 4.52
N PHE A 201 -18.26 -26.24 5.20
CA PHE A 201 -19.21 -25.25 4.64
C PHE A 201 -18.55 -24.19 3.77
N ASP A 202 -17.25 -24.02 3.95
CA ASP A 202 -16.46 -23.09 3.16
C ASP A 202 -15.46 -23.85 2.27
N ALA A 203 -15.92 -24.15 1.05
CA ALA A 203 -15.07 -24.68 -0.01
C ALA A 203 -13.94 -23.72 -0.39
N ALA A 204 -14.07 -22.41 -0.10
CA ALA A 204 -13.07 -21.40 -0.39
C ALA A 204 -11.83 -21.51 0.50
N THR A 205 -11.94 -22.12 1.69
CA THR A 205 -10.83 -22.35 2.62
C THR A 205 -10.41 -23.83 2.69
N SER A 206 -11.32 -24.78 2.86
CA SER A 206 -10.90 -26.16 3.23
C SER A 206 -10.80 -27.15 2.04
N GLY A 207 -11.42 -26.87 0.88
CA GLY A 207 -11.52 -27.84 -0.22
C GLY A 207 -12.45 -29.04 0.09
N PHE A 208 -12.50 -30.06 -0.77
CA PHE A 208 -13.34 -31.25 -0.53
C PHE A 208 -12.68 -32.16 0.52
N VAL A 209 -13.22 -32.13 1.76
CA VAL A 209 -12.73 -32.90 2.92
C VAL A 209 -11.30 -32.48 3.32
N TYR A 210 -11.09 -31.17 3.54
CA TYR A 210 -9.80 -30.61 3.98
C TYR A 210 -8.64 -30.85 2.99
N SER A 211 -8.96 -31.14 1.73
CA SER A 211 -7.96 -31.42 0.69
C SER A 211 -7.05 -30.22 0.38
N ALA A 212 -7.51 -28.99 0.66
CA ALA A 212 -6.73 -27.77 0.45
C ALA A 212 -5.52 -27.65 1.39
N HIS A 213 -5.42 -28.47 2.45
CA HIS A 213 -4.31 -28.45 3.42
C HIS A 213 -3.12 -29.28 2.96
N PHE A 214 -3.27 -30.03 1.88
CA PHE A 214 -2.26 -30.96 1.37
C PHE A 214 -1.65 -30.43 0.07
N TYR A 215 -0.34 -30.64 -0.10
CA TYR A 215 0.33 -30.37 -1.37
C TYR A 215 1.60 -31.20 -1.50
N ASN A 216 1.65 -32.03 -2.54
CA ASN A 216 2.83 -32.79 -2.87
C ASN A 216 3.65 -32.10 -3.98
N PRO A 217 4.90 -31.69 -3.70
CA PRO A 217 5.71 -30.91 -4.64
C PRO A 217 6.21 -31.71 -5.85
N GLN A 218 6.25 -33.05 -5.78
CA GLN A 218 6.66 -33.90 -6.91
C GLN A 218 5.54 -34.06 -7.93
N THR A 219 4.31 -34.29 -7.44
CA THR A 219 3.13 -34.45 -8.31
C THR A 219 2.46 -33.13 -8.66
N LYS A 220 2.79 -32.06 -7.92
CA LYS A 220 2.18 -30.72 -7.99
C LYS A 220 0.67 -30.74 -7.77
N LYS A 221 0.22 -31.61 -6.86
CA LYS A 221 -1.20 -31.87 -6.59
C LYS A 221 -1.46 -32.05 -5.09
N GLY A 222 -2.70 -31.80 -4.70
CA GLY A 222 -3.30 -32.29 -3.47
C GLY A 222 -3.65 -33.79 -3.57
N PRO A 223 -4.48 -34.31 -2.66
CA PRO A 223 -4.72 -35.73 -2.51
C PRO A 223 -5.70 -36.28 -3.56
N ASN A 224 -5.62 -37.57 -3.88
CA ASN A 224 -6.45 -38.14 -4.96
C ASN A 224 -7.94 -38.30 -4.60
N TRP A 225 -8.32 -38.11 -3.34
CA TRP A 225 -9.72 -38.06 -2.92
C TRP A 225 -10.39 -36.71 -3.24
N GLU A 226 -9.60 -35.71 -3.63
CA GLU A 226 -10.10 -34.44 -4.15
C GLU A 226 -10.46 -34.58 -5.64
N PRO A 227 -11.66 -34.18 -6.06
CA PRO A 227 -12.07 -34.17 -7.48
C PRO A 227 -11.15 -33.34 -8.40
N LYS A 228 -10.58 -32.23 -7.93
CA LYS A 228 -9.70 -31.34 -8.69
C LYS A 228 -8.34 -31.13 -8.00
N PRO A 229 -7.50 -32.17 -7.85
CA PRO A 229 -6.32 -32.12 -6.98
C PRO A 229 -5.21 -31.21 -7.51
N ALA A 230 -5.25 -30.83 -8.79
CA ALA A 230 -4.33 -29.84 -9.35
C ALA A 230 -4.73 -28.38 -9.03
N ALA A 231 -6.01 -28.13 -8.74
CA ALA A 231 -6.56 -26.81 -8.46
C ALA A 231 -6.73 -26.57 -6.94
N VAL A 232 -7.08 -27.62 -6.19
CA VAL A 232 -7.31 -27.56 -4.75
C VAL A 232 -6.12 -28.17 -4.02
N ASN A 233 -5.29 -27.32 -3.42
CA ASN A 233 -4.12 -27.69 -2.64
C ASN A 233 -3.53 -26.47 -1.90
N ALA A 234 -2.68 -26.75 -0.91
CA ALA A 234 -2.15 -25.75 0.02
C ALA A 234 -1.34 -24.66 -0.67
N LEU A 235 -0.58 -25.00 -1.72
CA LEU A 235 0.19 -24.01 -2.46
C LEU A 235 -0.73 -23.01 -3.17
N LYS A 236 -1.77 -23.49 -3.87
CA LYS A 236 -2.69 -22.63 -4.62
C LYS A 236 -3.49 -21.71 -3.70
N TYR A 237 -4.01 -22.25 -2.60
CA TYR A 237 -4.81 -21.50 -1.64
C TYR A 237 -3.95 -20.50 -0.89
N GLY A 238 -2.79 -20.95 -0.38
CA GLY A 238 -1.87 -20.07 0.33
C GLY A 238 -1.34 -18.90 -0.52
N VAL A 239 -1.04 -19.12 -1.81
CA VAL A 239 -0.66 -18.03 -2.72
C VAL A 239 -1.82 -17.06 -2.95
N SER A 240 -3.03 -17.58 -3.19
CA SER A 240 -4.22 -16.73 -3.41
C SER A 240 -4.53 -15.86 -2.19
N TYR A 241 -4.48 -16.43 -0.99
CA TYR A 241 -4.73 -15.68 0.25
C TYR A 241 -3.62 -14.67 0.55
N PHE A 242 -2.36 -14.99 0.22
CA PHE A 242 -1.28 -14.02 0.31
C PHE A 242 -1.52 -12.81 -0.62
N GLU A 243 -1.92 -13.05 -1.86
CA GLU A 243 -2.25 -11.97 -2.81
C GLU A 243 -3.46 -11.16 -2.36
N LYS A 244 -4.50 -11.80 -1.79
CA LYS A 244 -5.63 -11.10 -1.16
C LYS A 244 -5.15 -10.23 0.00
N ALA A 245 -4.27 -10.75 0.85
CA ALA A 245 -3.72 -9.99 1.98
C ALA A 245 -2.89 -8.78 1.55
N VAL A 246 -2.13 -8.90 0.46
CA VAL A 246 -1.35 -7.78 -0.13
C VAL A 246 -2.28 -6.66 -0.60
N ASN A 247 -3.44 -7.01 -1.15
CA ASN A 247 -4.39 -6.08 -1.76
C ASN A 247 -5.56 -5.65 -0.84
N ALA A 248 -5.56 -6.06 0.43
CA ALA A 248 -6.66 -5.78 1.35
C ALA A 248 -6.73 -4.30 1.73
N ALA A 249 -7.95 -3.74 1.70
CA ALA A 249 -8.21 -2.33 2.00
C ALA A 249 -8.23 -2.01 3.50
N ASP A 250 -8.48 -3.01 4.35
CA ASP A 250 -8.55 -2.86 5.80
C ASP A 250 -7.66 -3.85 6.55
N ALA A 251 -7.17 -3.43 7.72
CA ALA A 251 -6.22 -4.19 8.51
C ALA A 251 -6.79 -5.52 9.02
N ARG A 252 -8.10 -5.61 9.28
CA ARG A 252 -8.70 -6.84 9.80
C ARG A 252 -8.77 -7.92 8.72
N ALA A 253 -9.31 -7.59 7.55
CA ALA A 253 -9.42 -8.52 6.42
C ALA A 253 -8.04 -8.87 5.85
N GLY A 254 -7.14 -7.90 5.77
CA GLY A 254 -5.75 -8.13 5.37
C GLY A 254 -5.02 -9.06 6.33
N GLY A 255 -5.21 -8.87 7.64
CA GLY A 255 -4.75 -9.79 8.67
C GLY A 255 -5.31 -11.20 8.49
N ARG A 256 -6.64 -11.33 8.31
CA ARG A 256 -7.31 -12.64 8.12
C ARG A 256 -6.80 -13.40 6.90
N ALA A 257 -6.72 -12.73 5.75
CA ALA A 257 -6.17 -13.33 4.54
C ALA A 257 -4.70 -13.76 4.72
N LEU A 258 -3.89 -12.95 5.43
CA LEU A 258 -2.50 -13.32 5.73
C LEU A 258 -2.44 -14.53 6.68
N GLY A 259 -3.35 -14.60 7.66
CA GLY A 259 -3.49 -15.75 8.56
C GLY A 259 -3.79 -17.05 7.82
N LEU A 260 -4.73 -17.02 6.88
CA LEU A 260 -5.03 -18.17 6.00
C LEU A 260 -3.81 -18.59 5.18
N ALA A 261 -3.09 -17.63 4.59
CA ALA A 261 -1.86 -17.93 3.85
C ALA A 261 -0.78 -18.59 4.73
N ILE A 262 -0.60 -18.06 5.94
CA ILE A 262 0.33 -18.61 6.94
C ILE A 262 -0.07 -20.06 7.30
N HIS A 263 -1.35 -20.34 7.48
CA HIS A 263 -1.86 -21.67 7.80
C HIS A 263 -1.44 -22.72 6.76
N TYR A 264 -1.77 -22.50 5.48
CA TYR A 264 -1.41 -23.45 4.42
C TYR A 264 0.10 -23.61 4.25
N LEU A 265 0.89 -22.58 4.54
CA LEU A 265 2.36 -22.67 4.50
C LEU A 265 2.88 -23.57 5.64
N GLN A 266 2.27 -23.46 6.81
CA GLN A 266 2.60 -24.28 7.98
C GLN A 266 2.16 -25.72 7.80
N ASP A 267 0.99 -25.96 7.19
CA ASP A 267 0.51 -27.31 6.84
C ASP A 267 1.52 -28.09 6.03
N VAL A 268 2.09 -27.49 4.99
CA VAL A 268 3.07 -28.18 4.14
C VAL A 268 4.45 -28.33 4.80
N CYS A 269 4.66 -27.74 5.97
CA CYS A 269 5.77 -28.10 6.86
C CYS A 269 5.49 -29.39 7.65
N GLN A 270 4.27 -29.92 7.64
CA GLN A 270 4.02 -31.26 8.14
C GLN A 270 4.41 -32.29 7.10
N PRO A 271 5.17 -33.31 7.50
CA PRO A 271 5.55 -34.35 6.56
C PRO A 271 4.37 -35.08 5.90
N MET A 272 3.34 -35.49 6.65
CA MET A 272 2.16 -36.19 6.11
C MET A 272 1.29 -35.33 5.18
N HIS A 273 1.19 -34.01 5.38
CA HIS A 273 0.50 -33.08 4.46
C HIS A 273 1.21 -32.98 3.10
N ALA A 274 2.55 -32.95 3.12
CA ALA A 274 3.36 -33.01 1.90
C ALA A 274 3.36 -34.43 1.27
N GLY A 275 3.21 -35.45 2.10
CA GLY A 275 3.11 -36.87 1.75
C GLY A 275 1.75 -37.34 1.26
N LEU A 276 0.71 -36.48 1.30
CA LEU A 276 -0.69 -36.82 1.00
C LEU A 276 -1.23 -37.96 1.89
N TYR A 277 -0.81 -38.00 3.14
CA TYR A 277 -1.20 -39.01 4.11
C TYR A 277 -2.14 -38.37 5.11
N GLY A 278 -3.44 -38.63 4.96
CA GLY A 278 -4.48 -38.23 5.90
C GLY A 278 -4.93 -39.40 6.79
N ASN A 279 -5.73 -39.11 7.82
CA ASN A 279 -6.43 -40.14 8.58
C ASN A 279 -7.43 -40.89 7.71
N ASP A 280 -7.58 -42.18 7.98
CA ASP A 280 -8.65 -43.00 7.44
C ASP A 280 -9.36 -43.70 8.62
N PRO A 281 -10.61 -43.33 8.96
CA PRO A 281 -11.31 -43.87 10.13
C PRO A 281 -11.44 -45.40 10.12
N GLY A 282 -11.36 -46.03 8.94
CA GLY A 282 -11.40 -47.48 8.80
C GLY A 282 -10.04 -48.17 8.97
N ILE A 283 -8.93 -47.42 8.99
CA ILE A 283 -7.57 -47.96 8.82
C ILE A 283 -6.57 -47.37 9.83
N ASN A 284 -6.54 -46.07 10.09
CA ASN A 284 -5.56 -45.42 10.97
C ASN A 284 -5.99 -44.04 11.53
N PHE A 285 -5.45 -43.71 12.71
CA PHE A 285 -5.52 -42.37 13.35
C PHE A 285 -4.13 -41.79 13.58
N GLN A 286 -3.15 -42.20 12.78
CA GLN A 286 -1.73 -41.89 13.00
C GLN A 286 -1.41 -40.41 12.74
N HIS A 287 -2.12 -39.79 11.80
CA HIS A 287 -1.97 -38.38 11.47
C HIS A 287 -2.43 -37.49 12.64
N GLU A 288 -3.66 -37.69 13.13
CA GLU A 288 -4.18 -36.94 14.29
C GLU A 288 -3.34 -37.20 15.56
N ASN A 289 -2.92 -38.44 15.81
CA ASN A 289 -2.12 -38.77 16.98
C ASN A 289 -0.76 -38.06 16.97
N TYR A 290 -0.12 -37.94 15.80
CA TYR A 290 1.13 -37.22 15.67
C TYR A 290 0.96 -35.73 16.00
N GLU A 291 -0.11 -35.12 15.51
CA GLU A 291 -0.39 -33.71 15.72
C GLU A 291 -0.76 -33.37 17.16
N GLN A 292 -1.56 -34.22 17.82
CA GLN A 292 -1.84 -34.12 19.26
C GLN A 292 -0.57 -34.29 20.09
N TRP A 293 0.37 -35.15 19.65
CA TRP A 293 1.66 -35.29 20.30
C TRP A 293 2.51 -34.03 20.17
N ILE A 294 2.53 -33.39 18.98
CA ILE A 294 3.29 -32.16 18.73
C ILE A 294 2.91 -31.04 19.72
N ALA A 295 1.63 -30.83 19.99
CA ALA A 295 1.16 -29.79 20.91
C ALA A 295 1.83 -29.86 22.30
N ASN A 296 2.24 -31.05 22.76
CA ASN A 296 2.91 -31.23 24.05
C ASN A 296 4.43 -30.99 24.00
N VAL A 297 5.05 -31.05 22.83
CA VAL A 297 6.52 -30.96 22.67
C VAL A 297 6.98 -29.69 21.98
N GLN A 298 6.07 -28.95 21.34
CA GLN A 298 6.39 -27.78 20.51
C GLN A 298 7.27 -26.74 21.21
N ASP A 299 7.08 -26.51 22.51
CA ASP A 299 7.90 -25.55 23.28
C ASP A 299 9.38 -25.93 23.36
N SER A 300 9.72 -27.21 23.19
CA SER A 300 11.11 -27.70 23.11
C SER A 300 11.74 -27.45 21.73
N CYS A 301 10.95 -27.05 20.74
CA CYS A 301 11.33 -26.92 19.33
C CYS A 301 11.42 -25.45 18.87
N ARG A 302 11.56 -24.49 19.80
CA ARG A 302 11.72 -23.06 19.47
C ARG A 302 12.96 -22.83 18.59
N LEU A 303 12.81 -22.05 17.54
CA LEU A 303 13.90 -21.61 16.68
C LEU A 303 14.64 -20.44 17.37
N PRO A 304 15.92 -20.57 17.72
CA PRO A 304 16.66 -19.44 18.27
C PRO A 304 17.06 -18.45 17.18
N LEU A 305 17.12 -17.16 17.53
CA LEU A 305 17.42 -16.06 16.59
C LEU A 305 18.72 -16.28 15.81
N HIS A 306 19.80 -16.74 16.45
CA HIS A 306 21.06 -16.98 15.76
C HIS A 306 20.95 -18.06 14.67
N GLU A 307 20.14 -19.11 14.88
CA GLU A 307 19.90 -20.13 13.84
C GLU A 307 19.12 -19.53 12.67
N LEU A 308 18.14 -18.66 12.92
CA LEU A 308 17.41 -17.94 11.87
C LEU A 308 18.38 -17.19 10.95
N MET A 309 19.36 -16.47 11.53
CA MET A 309 20.32 -15.63 10.79
C MET A 309 21.39 -16.41 10.01
N LEU A 310 21.63 -17.69 10.32
CA LEU A 310 22.72 -18.46 9.70
C LEU A 310 22.45 -18.92 8.26
N ASN A 311 21.21 -18.79 7.75
CA ASN A 311 20.82 -19.26 6.42
C ASN A 311 19.72 -18.39 5.82
N GLU A 312 20.08 -17.43 4.96
CA GLU A 312 19.13 -16.67 4.17
C GLU A 312 18.35 -17.60 3.22
N LEU A 313 17.02 -17.55 3.31
CA LEU A 313 16.16 -18.24 2.35
C LEU A 313 16.11 -17.42 1.07
N ARG A 314 16.74 -17.93 0.01
CA ARG A 314 16.70 -17.31 -1.33
C ARG A 314 15.42 -17.77 -2.05
N VAL A 315 14.37 -16.98 -1.92
CA VAL A 315 13.06 -17.22 -2.53
C VAL A 315 12.61 -15.94 -3.23
N SER A 316 12.03 -16.09 -4.42
CA SER A 316 11.73 -14.97 -5.34
C SER A 316 10.25 -14.69 -5.50
N THR A 317 9.40 -15.71 -5.31
CA THR A 317 7.95 -15.62 -5.49
C THR A 317 7.20 -16.17 -4.28
N THR A 318 5.94 -15.80 -4.12
CA THR A 318 5.05 -16.36 -3.09
C THR A 318 5.01 -17.89 -3.16
N ALA A 319 4.92 -18.47 -4.35
CA ALA A 319 4.86 -19.92 -4.56
C ALA A 319 6.16 -20.67 -4.18
N ASP A 320 7.31 -19.99 -4.20
CA ASP A 320 8.59 -20.59 -3.82
C ASP A 320 8.62 -20.94 -2.33
N TRP A 321 7.96 -20.16 -1.47
CA TRP A 321 7.83 -20.44 -0.03
C TRP A 321 7.17 -21.80 0.23
N TYR A 322 6.01 -22.03 -0.40
CA TYR A 322 5.26 -23.29 -0.30
C TYR A 322 6.01 -24.46 -0.93
N SER A 323 6.66 -24.23 -2.07
CA SER A 323 7.45 -25.26 -2.76
C SER A 323 8.66 -25.69 -1.91
N LEU A 324 9.34 -24.74 -1.27
CA LEU A 324 10.46 -25.01 -0.35
C LEU A 324 9.99 -25.82 0.86
N ALA A 325 8.93 -25.35 1.53
CA ALA A 325 8.38 -25.98 2.72
C ALA A 325 7.93 -27.42 2.44
N SER A 326 7.08 -27.59 1.43
CA SER A 326 6.56 -28.91 1.01
C SER A 326 7.66 -29.86 0.54
N THR A 327 8.72 -29.38 -0.12
CA THR A 327 9.85 -30.23 -0.53
C THR A 327 10.59 -30.81 0.67
N LYS A 328 10.79 -29.99 1.71
CA LYS A 328 11.41 -30.44 2.96
C LYS A 328 10.48 -31.37 3.74
N GLY A 329 9.18 -31.06 3.81
CA GLY A 329 8.17 -31.93 4.43
C GLY A 329 8.10 -33.30 3.77
N LEU A 330 8.05 -33.36 2.43
CA LEU A 330 8.00 -34.62 1.69
C LEU A 330 9.27 -35.46 1.90
N ALA A 331 10.44 -34.83 2.00
CA ALA A 331 11.70 -35.54 2.26
C ALA A 331 11.67 -36.26 3.62
N VAL A 332 11.17 -35.59 4.66
CA VAL A 332 10.98 -36.20 6.00
C VAL A 332 9.92 -37.30 5.93
N PHE A 333 8.79 -37.07 5.27
CA PHE A 333 7.75 -38.09 5.16
C PHE A 333 8.25 -39.37 4.49
N THR A 334 9.04 -39.20 3.42
CA THR A 334 9.64 -40.32 2.69
C THR A 334 10.58 -41.14 3.58
N SER A 335 11.27 -40.51 4.54
CA SER A 335 12.14 -41.22 5.49
C SER A 335 11.35 -42.08 6.49
N TRP A 336 10.08 -41.74 6.74
CA TRP A 336 9.21 -42.48 7.65
C TRP A 336 8.64 -43.76 7.05
N ILE A 337 8.58 -43.86 5.71
CA ILE A 337 7.98 -44.99 5.00
C ILE A 337 8.76 -46.27 5.28
N GLY A 338 8.06 -47.30 5.78
CA GLY A 338 8.64 -48.61 6.10
C GLY A 338 9.39 -48.68 7.43
N VAL A 339 9.44 -47.58 8.19
CA VAL A 339 10.06 -47.52 9.53
C VAL A 339 8.99 -47.73 10.59
N GLN A 340 9.08 -48.83 11.36
CA GLN A 340 8.05 -49.20 12.34
C GLN A 340 7.89 -48.22 13.51
N THR A 341 8.95 -47.51 13.87
CA THR A 341 8.95 -46.53 14.97
C THR A 341 8.60 -45.12 14.52
N SER A 342 8.41 -44.87 13.21
CA SER A 342 8.03 -43.55 12.71
C SER A 342 6.57 -43.21 13.05
N PRO A 343 6.16 -41.94 12.91
CA PRO A 343 4.77 -41.54 13.13
C PRO A 343 3.73 -42.28 12.28
N ILE A 344 4.13 -42.79 11.11
CA ILE A 344 3.27 -43.60 10.22
C ILE A 344 3.55 -45.12 10.32
N GLY A 345 4.49 -45.51 11.20
CA GLY A 345 4.85 -46.90 11.48
C GLY A 345 3.79 -47.64 12.29
N GLY A 346 3.62 -48.95 12.05
CA GLY A 346 2.68 -49.79 12.80
C GLY A 346 1.20 -49.64 12.40
N GLN A 347 0.88 -49.75 11.10
CA GLN A 347 -0.49 -49.75 10.55
C GLN A 347 -1.38 -50.82 11.21
N THR A 348 -1.94 -50.50 12.36
CA THR A 348 -2.93 -51.32 13.04
C THR A 348 -4.11 -50.41 13.35
N SER A 349 -5.32 -50.87 13.02
CA SER A 349 -6.59 -50.16 13.23
C SER A 349 -6.97 -49.97 14.71
N THR A 350 -6.00 -50.13 15.63
CA THR A 350 -6.19 -50.22 17.07
C THR A 350 -5.40 -49.20 17.88
N MET A 351 -4.73 -48.22 17.24
CA MET A 351 -4.09 -47.12 17.99
C MET A 351 -5.18 -46.15 18.49
N PRO A 352 -5.42 -46.06 19.82
CA PRO A 352 -6.41 -45.12 20.34
C PRO A 352 -5.96 -43.69 20.11
N LYS A 353 -6.92 -42.75 19.95
CA LYS A 353 -6.64 -41.31 20.04
C LYS A 353 -5.85 -41.01 21.31
N LEU A 354 -4.77 -40.26 21.19
CA LEU A 354 -3.94 -39.92 22.34
C LEU A 354 -4.63 -38.82 23.17
N ASP A 355 -5.16 -39.16 24.34
CA ASP A 355 -5.52 -38.11 25.31
C ASP A 355 -4.25 -37.37 25.78
N LYS A 356 -4.40 -36.22 26.47
CA LYS A 356 -3.25 -35.48 27.02
C LYS A 356 -2.31 -36.36 27.88
N ARG A 357 -2.75 -37.50 28.43
CA ARG A 357 -1.89 -38.43 29.19
C ARG A 357 -1.16 -39.43 28.29
N GLY A 358 -1.78 -39.88 27.20
CA GLY A 358 -1.19 -40.74 26.18
C GLY A 358 -0.18 -40.00 25.29
N ALA A 359 -0.48 -38.76 24.93
CA ALA A 359 0.38 -37.88 24.14
C ALA A 359 1.63 -37.40 24.90
N ASN A 360 1.64 -37.49 26.24
CA ASN A 360 2.80 -37.20 27.08
C ASN A 360 3.78 -38.38 27.24
N LYS A 361 3.56 -39.50 26.54
CA LYS A 361 4.54 -40.60 26.52
C LYS A 361 5.74 -40.22 25.67
N PRO A 362 6.98 -40.65 26.03
CA PRO A 362 8.16 -40.34 25.23
C PRO A 362 8.13 -41.02 23.87
N HIS A 363 8.20 -40.24 22.79
CA HIS A 363 8.42 -40.71 21.41
C HIS A 363 9.77 -40.17 20.90
N PRO A 364 10.91 -40.71 21.37
CA PRO A 364 12.23 -40.17 21.06
C PRO A 364 12.56 -40.19 19.56
N ASP A 365 12.05 -41.19 18.84
CA ASP A 365 12.26 -41.35 17.39
C ASP A 365 11.52 -40.29 16.55
N TRP A 366 10.53 -39.59 17.12
CA TRP A 366 9.76 -38.56 16.41
C TRP A 366 10.37 -37.16 16.61
N MET A 367 11.10 -36.97 17.72
CA MET A 367 11.54 -35.65 18.19
C MET A 367 12.49 -34.93 17.22
N ALA A 368 13.41 -35.66 16.59
CA ALA A 368 14.40 -35.06 15.69
C ALA A 368 13.73 -34.42 14.47
N ASP A 369 12.86 -35.17 13.80
CA ASP A 369 12.12 -34.71 12.62
C ASP A 369 11.09 -33.63 13.00
N ALA A 370 10.37 -33.80 14.12
CA ALA A 370 9.45 -32.80 14.64
C ALA A 370 10.15 -31.46 14.92
N THR A 371 11.32 -31.50 15.59
CA THR A 371 12.12 -30.30 15.87
C THR A 371 12.57 -29.61 14.59
N ALA A 372 13.04 -30.38 13.61
CA ALA A 372 13.48 -29.85 12.32
C ALA A 372 12.33 -29.15 11.58
N MET A 373 11.15 -29.76 11.54
CA MET A 373 10.00 -29.22 10.81
C MET A 373 9.32 -28.06 11.53
N LEU A 374 9.23 -28.06 12.87
CA LEU A 374 8.72 -26.92 13.63
C LEU A 374 9.65 -25.70 13.53
N LYS A 375 10.97 -25.91 13.53
CA LYS A 375 11.94 -24.84 13.27
C LYS A 375 11.85 -24.32 11.82
N LEU A 376 11.60 -25.20 10.85
CA LEU A 376 11.34 -24.79 9.47
C LEU A 376 10.07 -23.94 9.39
N ALA A 377 8.97 -24.36 10.02
CA ALA A 377 7.69 -23.66 10.01
C ALA A 377 7.82 -22.24 10.59
N GLN A 378 8.52 -22.08 11.72
CA GLN A 378 8.84 -20.76 12.30
C GLN A 378 9.65 -19.89 11.32
N ARG A 379 10.67 -20.48 10.67
CA ARG A 379 11.52 -19.78 9.71
C ARG A 379 10.75 -19.29 8.48
N VAL A 380 9.98 -20.18 7.84
CA VAL A 380 9.23 -19.82 6.62
C VAL A 380 8.06 -18.88 6.94
N THR A 381 7.44 -18.99 8.13
CA THR A 381 6.43 -18.03 8.60
C THR A 381 7.04 -16.65 8.80
N THR A 382 8.21 -16.58 9.45
CA THR A 382 8.96 -15.32 9.62
C THR A 382 9.29 -14.69 8.27
N GLY A 383 9.79 -15.51 7.33
CA GLY A 383 10.11 -15.07 5.98
C GLY A 383 8.90 -14.59 5.19
N LEU A 384 7.76 -15.29 5.28
CA LEU A 384 6.52 -14.91 4.62
C LEU A 384 5.97 -13.58 5.15
N LEU A 385 6.02 -13.34 6.46
CA LEU A 385 5.62 -12.06 7.07
C LEU A 385 6.48 -10.89 6.55
N LEU A 386 7.79 -11.09 6.47
CA LEU A 386 8.73 -10.08 5.93
C LEU A 386 8.51 -9.86 4.43
N TYR A 387 8.28 -10.93 3.68
CA TYR A 387 8.00 -10.86 2.26
C TYR A 387 6.66 -10.16 1.98
N TRP A 388 5.63 -10.42 2.80
CA TRP A 388 4.36 -9.70 2.73
C TRP A 388 4.53 -8.21 3.00
N ALA A 389 5.28 -7.83 4.04
CA ALA A 389 5.54 -6.43 4.36
C ALA A 389 6.32 -5.69 3.26
N ALA A 390 7.15 -6.39 2.49
CA ALA A 390 7.83 -5.83 1.33
C ALA A 390 6.90 -5.62 0.12
N GLN A 391 5.73 -6.28 0.10
CA GLN A 391 4.83 -6.31 -1.05
C GLN A 391 3.50 -5.58 -0.82
N SER A 392 3.05 -5.37 0.43
CA SER A 392 1.75 -4.76 0.73
C SER A 392 1.84 -3.22 0.75
N PRO A 393 1.19 -2.51 -0.20
CA PRO A 393 1.15 -1.06 -0.20
C PRO A 393 -0.04 -0.49 0.61
N VAL A 394 -1.02 -1.32 1.00
CA VAL A 394 -2.36 -0.85 1.45
C VAL A 394 -2.52 -0.83 2.97
N LEU A 395 -1.88 -1.73 3.72
CA LEU A 395 -1.99 -1.73 5.20
C LEU A 395 -0.93 -0.84 5.88
N VAL A 396 0.04 -0.36 5.11
CA VAL A 396 1.10 0.57 5.54
C VAL A 396 0.56 1.99 5.81
N THR A 397 -0.70 2.29 5.47
CA THR A 397 -1.32 3.62 5.65
C THR A 397 -2.22 3.76 6.88
N GLY A 398 -2.37 2.71 7.70
CA GLY A 398 -3.33 2.71 8.82
C GLY A 398 -2.86 3.38 10.13
N ARG A 399 -2.11 4.47 10.09
CA ARG A 399 -2.01 5.51 11.14
C ARG A 399 -1.64 6.83 10.45
N ASP A 400 -2.06 7.95 11.04
CA ASP A 400 -1.86 9.38 10.67
C ASP A 400 -0.42 9.83 10.26
N SER A 401 0.52 8.94 9.94
CA SER A 401 1.93 9.25 9.64
C SER A 401 2.22 9.58 8.17
N THR A 402 1.28 9.46 7.24
CA THR A 402 1.43 9.95 5.85
C THR A 402 0.86 11.34 5.63
N LYS A 403 0.27 11.98 6.65
CA LYS A 403 -0.20 13.36 6.52
C LYS A 403 0.96 14.29 6.23
N ALA A 404 0.88 14.96 5.10
CA ALA A 404 1.90 15.88 4.68
C ALA A 404 1.94 17.08 5.62
N ILE A 405 3.15 17.52 5.94
CA ILE A 405 3.38 18.81 6.56
C ILE A 405 3.06 19.86 5.49
N PRO A 406 2.10 20.77 5.75
CA PRO A 406 1.81 21.85 4.82
C PRO A 406 3.08 22.63 4.50
N GLY A 407 3.37 22.80 3.21
CA GLY A 407 4.52 23.57 2.74
C GLY A 407 5.69 22.74 2.20
N ALA A 408 5.69 21.41 2.43
CA ALA A 408 6.82 20.55 2.10
C ALA A 408 6.54 19.61 0.93
N LEU A 409 6.37 20.15 -0.29
CA LEU A 409 5.99 19.39 -1.48
C LEU A 409 6.87 19.76 -2.68
N ALA A 410 7.39 18.77 -3.42
CA ALA A 410 8.10 18.98 -4.68
C ALA A 410 7.86 17.84 -5.68
N THR A 411 8.08 18.09 -6.97
CA THR A 411 7.90 17.10 -8.05
C THR A 411 9.22 16.71 -8.71
N LEU A 412 9.38 15.43 -9.04
CA LEU A 412 10.48 14.91 -9.84
C LEU A 412 9.97 14.53 -11.25
N GLY A 413 10.86 14.62 -12.24
CA GLY A 413 10.56 14.29 -13.65
C GLY A 413 10.28 12.80 -13.86
N ALA A 414 10.03 12.36 -15.11
CA ALA A 414 9.58 11.00 -15.42
C ALA A 414 10.45 9.87 -14.82
N PRO A 415 9.84 8.83 -14.20
CA PRO A 415 8.39 8.57 -14.05
C PRO A 415 7.70 9.58 -13.11
N GLN A 416 6.36 9.75 -13.17
CA GLN A 416 5.69 10.77 -12.34
C GLN A 416 6.01 10.55 -10.85
N GLN A 417 6.61 11.56 -10.24
CA GLN A 417 7.06 11.48 -8.86
C GLN A 417 6.76 12.77 -8.10
N VAL A 418 6.31 12.62 -6.86
CA VAL A 418 6.08 13.70 -5.91
C VAL A 418 6.77 13.33 -4.62
N VAL A 419 7.39 14.29 -3.97
CA VAL A 419 8.02 14.09 -2.67
C VAL A 419 7.42 15.04 -1.66
N PHE A 420 7.19 14.54 -0.46
CA PHE A 420 6.61 15.32 0.62
C PHE A 420 7.21 14.94 1.97
N LEU A 421 7.06 15.83 2.95
CA LEU A 421 7.44 15.52 4.34
C LEU A 421 6.21 15.21 5.18
N SER A 422 6.32 14.28 6.12
CA SER A 422 5.34 14.07 7.20
C SER A 422 6.00 14.21 8.57
N ALA A 423 5.20 14.49 9.60
CA ALA A 423 5.71 14.56 10.97
C ALA A 423 6.08 13.16 11.49
N GLY A 424 7.25 13.02 12.13
CA GLY A 424 7.57 11.87 12.98
C GLY A 424 6.66 11.84 14.20
N GLY A 425 6.24 10.66 14.63
CA GLY A 425 5.11 10.48 15.55
C GLY A 425 5.18 11.19 16.91
N SER A 426 3.98 11.42 17.47
CA SER A 426 3.60 12.01 18.76
C SER A 426 3.74 13.53 18.93
N ASP A 427 2.60 14.21 18.70
CA ASP A 427 2.21 15.54 19.19
C ASP A 427 3.25 16.68 19.00
N PRO A 428 3.08 17.55 17.98
CA PRO A 428 4.05 18.59 17.57
C PRO A 428 4.33 19.67 18.63
N VAL A 429 3.78 19.55 19.83
CA VAL A 429 3.81 20.55 20.91
C VAL A 429 5.04 20.42 21.81
N ARG A 430 5.74 19.27 21.85
CA ARG A 430 6.76 19.02 22.90
C ARG A 430 8.23 19.10 22.49
N ASP A 431 8.58 18.81 21.25
CA ASP A 431 9.90 19.12 20.69
C ASP A 431 9.87 18.87 19.16
N PRO A 432 9.74 19.90 18.31
CA PRO A 432 9.69 19.71 16.87
C PRO A 432 11.01 19.14 16.30
N ASP A 433 12.11 19.12 17.06
CA ASP A 433 13.41 18.65 16.59
C ASP A 433 13.77 17.23 17.10
N ALA A 434 12.96 16.62 17.99
CA ALA A 434 13.28 15.32 18.61
C ALA A 434 13.10 14.14 17.63
N ASP A 435 11.95 14.04 16.96
CA ASP A 435 11.62 12.88 16.11
C ASP A 435 11.93 13.13 14.61
N GLY A 436 11.98 14.39 14.17
CA GLY A 436 12.27 14.81 12.79
C GLY A 436 11.17 14.49 11.76
N ALA A 437 11.33 15.05 10.57
CA ALA A 437 10.40 14.82 9.47
C ALA A 437 10.74 13.52 8.74
N HIS A 438 9.73 12.77 8.36
CA HIS A 438 9.87 11.66 7.42
C HIS A 438 9.77 12.21 6.00
N LEU A 439 10.73 11.86 5.14
CA LEU A 439 10.70 12.20 3.72
C LEU A 439 10.07 11.07 2.93
N HIS A 440 8.94 11.34 2.31
CA HIS A 440 8.20 10.39 1.50
C HIS A 440 8.35 10.68 0.01
N GLN A 441 8.41 9.62 -0.78
CA GLN A 441 8.33 9.65 -2.23
C GLN A 441 7.07 8.92 -2.69
N LEU A 442 6.21 9.61 -3.43
CA LEU A 442 5.12 9.07 -4.21
C LEU A 442 5.59 8.87 -5.65
N GLU A 443 5.53 7.64 -6.15
CA GLU A 443 5.90 7.30 -7.53
C GLU A 443 4.73 6.60 -8.24
N CYS A 444 4.37 7.09 -9.43
CA CYS A 444 3.37 6.44 -10.27
C CYS A 444 4.00 5.29 -11.07
N ARG A 445 3.70 4.05 -10.67
CA ARG A 445 4.15 2.81 -11.31
C ARG A 445 2.96 2.09 -11.94
N GLY A 446 2.97 1.97 -13.27
CA GLY A 446 1.91 1.24 -13.99
C GLY A 446 0.50 1.84 -13.80
N GLY A 447 0.39 3.15 -13.58
CA GLY A 447 -0.89 3.85 -13.33
C GLY A 447 -1.34 3.86 -11.87
N ARG A 448 -0.54 3.32 -10.94
CA ARG A 448 -0.80 3.34 -9.50
C ARG A 448 0.28 4.14 -8.77
N TRP A 449 -0.13 4.98 -7.84
CA TRP A 449 0.78 5.69 -6.94
C TRP A 449 1.26 4.78 -5.80
N VAL A 450 2.55 4.81 -5.53
CA VAL A 450 3.21 4.05 -4.46
C VAL A 450 3.98 5.03 -3.59
N VAL A 451 3.73 5.00 -2.27
CA VAL A 451 4.47 5.79 -1.28
C VAL A 451 5.66 5.00 -0.74
N THR A 452 6.82 5.66 -0.61
CA THR A 452 8.04 5.11 -0.01
C THR A 452 8.60 6.11 0.99
N ASP A 453 8.77 5.70 2.25
CA ASP A 453 9.44 6.53 3.25
C ASP A 453 10.97 6.44 3.11
N LEU A 454 11.56 7.44 2.46
CA LEU A 454 12.99 7.54 2.23
C LEU A 454 13.80 7.76 3.52
N SER A 455 13.18 8.25 4.58
CA SER A 455 13.86 8.42 5.87
C SER A 455 14.21 7.09 6.54
N THR A 456 13.50 6.01 6.19
CA THR A 456 13.83 4.65 6.65
C THR A 456 14.91 3.96 5.80
N VAL A 457 15.19 4.52 4.61
CA VAL A 457 16.13 3.95 3.64
C VAL A 457 17.54 4.52 3.84
N ILE A 458 17.64 5.76 4.34
CA ILE A 458 18.90 6.48 4.56
C ILE A 458 18.95 6.93 6.03
N ASP A 459 19.86 6.32 6.80
CA ASP A 459 20.06 6.65 8.22
C ASP A 459 20.86 7.96 8.41
N GLY A 460 20.45 8.81 9.35
CA GLY A 460 21.26 9.89 9.91
C GLY A 460 21.24 11.28 9.25
N MET A 461 20.51 11.51 8.14
CA MET A 461 20.44 12.83 7.47
C MET A 461 19.00 13.31 7.26
N LEU A 462 18.25 13.47 8.36
CA LEU A 462 16.82 13.78 8.31
C LEU A 462 16.51 15.27 8.07
N PRO A 463 15.42 15.60 7.34
CA PRO A 463 14.97 16.97 7.18
C PRO A 463 14.59 17.64 8.50
N ALA A 464 14.81 18.95 8.60
CA ALA A 464 14.33 19.77 9.71
C ALA A 464 12.79 19.94 9.65
N LEU A 465 12.11 20.02 10.79
CA LEU A 465 10.64 20.12 10.88
C LEU A 465 10.10 21.56 10.95
N ARG A 466 10.95 22.57 10.82
CA ARG A 466 10.54 23.97 11.01
C ARG A 466 9.88 24.51 9.73
N PRO A 467 8.65 25.05 9.81
CA PRO A 467 8.03 25.76 8.70
C PRO A 467 8.75 27.10 8.42
N PRO A 468 8.93 27.51 7.15
CA PRO A 468 8.56 26.75 5.95
C PRO A 468 9.57 25.63 5.69
N THR A 469 9.11 24.37 5.73
CA THR A 469 10.00 23.26 5.43
C THR A 469 10.07 23.08 3.92
N GLN A 470 11.16 23.52 3.32
CA GLN A 470 11.28 23.58 1.86
C GLN A 470 11.99 22.36 1.30
N LEU A 471 11.40 21.80 0.24
CA LEU A 471 11.99 20.77 -0.60
C LEU A 471 12.26 21.35 -1.98
N ALA A 472 13.41 21.03 -2.54
CA ALA A 472 13.65 21.21 -3.97
C ALA A 472 13.96 19.86 -4.62
N ALA A 473 13.58 19.73 -5.89
CA ALA A 473 13.74 18.50 -6.66
C ALA A 473 14.45 18.80 -7.98
N MET A 474 15.44 18.00 -8.33
CA MET A 474 16.14 18.07 -9.62
C MET A 474 15.93 16.77 -10.39
N GLY A 475 15.38 16.89 -11.61
CA GLY A 475 15.24 15.78 -12.54
C GLY A 475 16.57 15.32 -13.17
N SER A 476 16.49 14.26 -13.98
CA SER A 476 17.58 13.48 -14.61
C SER A 476 18.88 14.24 -14.98
N PRO A 477 20.07 13.57 -14.95
CA PRO A 477 20.28 12.12 -15.00
C PRO A 477 20.33 11.41 -13.64
N SER A 478 20.23 12.12 -12.52
CA SER A 478 20.04 11.55 -11.18
C SER A 478 18.97 12.38 -10.49
N GLU A 479 17.82 11.79 -10.21
CA GLU A 479 16.79 12.41 -9.38
C GLU A 479 17.41 12.79 -8.05
N GLN A 480 17.34 14.08 -7.69
CA GLN A 480 17.84 14.58 -6.41
C GLN A 480 16.75 15.32 -5.65
N ILE A 481 16.60 14.99 -4.37
CA ILE A 481 15.76 15.70 -3.41
C ILE A 481 16.70 16.49 -2.51
N LEU A 482 16.47 17.79 -2.40
CA LEU A 482 17.31 18.73 -1.69
C LEU A 482 16.50 19.33 -0.55
N PHE A 483 17.09 19.37 0.64
CA PHE A 483 16.43 19.91 1.82
C PHE A 483 17.46 20.43 2.83
N ARG A 484 16.99 21.22 3.78
CA ARG A 484 17.79 21.66 4.94
C ARG A 484 17.76 20.59 6.04
N GLY A 485 18.93 20.12 6.46
CA GLY A 485 19.10 19.22 7.61
C GLY A 485 18.89 19.93 8.95
N ARG A 486 18.80 19.16 10.04
CA ARG A 486 18.62 19.70 11.41
C ARG A 486 19.80 20.57 11.87
N ASP A 487 20.98 20.30 11.35
CA ASP A 487 22.23 21.02 11.57
C ASP A 487 22.36 22.31 10.73
N GLY A 488 21.40 22.58 9.85
CA GLY A 488 21.43 23.74 8.95
C GLY A 488 22.17 23.49 7.64
N HIS A 489 22.78 22.33 7.47
CA HIS A 489 23.42 21.95 6.22
C HIS A 489 22.39 21.66 5.13
N VAL A 490 22.74 21.93 3.88
CA VAL A 490 21.94 21.52 2.73
C VAL A 490 22.30 20.07 2.42
N VAL A 491 21.31 19.19 2.47
CA VAL A 491 21.45 17.77 2.17
C VAL A 491 20.81 17.45 0.82
N ALA A 492 21.47 16.59 0.05
CA ALA A 492 20.91 15.99 -1.15
C ALA A 492 20.73 14.49 -0.95
N TYR A 493 19.51 14.00 -1.20
CA TYR A 493 19.23 12.59 -1.45
C TYR A 493 19.22 12.37 -2.95
N TRP A 494 19.90 11.33 -3.45
CA TRP A 494 19.82 10.96 -4.87
C TRP A 494 19.76 9.46 -5.07
N TYR A 495 19.16 9.06 -6.20
CA TYR A 495 19.06 7.67 -6.57
C TYR A 495 20.20 7.24 -7.51
N GLU A 496 20.95 6.20 -7.11
CA GLU A 496 22.01 5.57 -7.90
C GLU A 496 22.05 4.05 -7.63
N ASN A 497 21.13 3.30 -8.27
CA ASN A 497 20.81 1.88 -7.97
C ASN A 497 20.25 1.63 -6.55
N SER A 498 20.51 2.54 -5.63
CA SER A 498 19.92 2.67 -4.30
C SER A 498 19.86 4.16 -3.95
N TRP A 499 19.02 4.54 -3.00
CA TRP A 499 19.04 5.87 -2.42
C TRP A 499 20.36 6.13 -1.69
N ARG A 500 20.90 7.34 -1.83
CA ARG A 500 22.13 7.83 -1.20
C ARG A 500 21.91 9.25 -0.68
N ALA A 501 22.76 9.68 0.25
CA ALA A 501 22.73 11.03 0.82
C ALA A 501 24.12 11.67 0.89
N SER A 502 24.16 12.99 0.87
CA SER A 502 25.37 13.81 0.98
C SER A 502 25.01 15.17 1.52
N ASP A 503 25.86 15.65 2.42
CA ASP A 503 25.90 17.05 2.84
C ASP A 503 26.58 17.88 1.74
N LEU A 504 25.81 18.75 1.10
CA LEU A 504 26.27 19.60 0.00
C LEU A 504 27.04 20.81 0.51
N THR A 505 26.61 21.43 1.60
CA THR A 505 27.28 22.58 2.21
C THR A 505 28.70 22.22 2.66
N ALA A 506 28.86 21.10 3.37
CA ALA A 506 30.17 20.60 3.79
C ALA A 506 31.06 20.24 2.58
N THR A 507 30.49 19.64 1.53
CA THR A 507 31.24 19.27 0.33
C THR A 507 31.66 20.49 -0.50
N ALA A 508 30.79 21.50 -0.59
CA ALA A 508 31.01 22.73 -1.34
C ALA A 508 31.89 23.75 -0.61
N GLY A 509 31.96 23.66 0.72
CA GLY A 509 32.50 24.71 1.58
C GLY A 509 31.60 25.94 1.64
N GLY A 510 30.29 25.76 1.45
CA GLY A 510 29.28 26.83 1.54
C GLY A 510 28.78 27.03 2.97
N PRO A 511 28.19 28.19 3.28
CA PRO A 511 27.60 28.48 4.59
C PRO A 511 26.34 27.65 4.86
N ASP A 512 25.94 27.57 6.12
CA ASP A 512 24.68 26.92 6.52
C ASP A 512 23.47 27.70 5.98
N ALA A 513 22.41 26.97 5.66
CA ALA A 513 21.18 27.54 5.15
C ALA A 513 20.39 28.24 6.28
N ASP A 514 19.90 29.44 6.00
CA ASP A 514 18.99 30.18 6.89
C ASP A 514 17.76 29.32 7.22
N PRO A 515 17.30 29.28 8.48
CA PRO A 515 16.12 28.50 8.86
C PRO A 515 14.83 28.85 8.09
N ASP A 516 14.70 30.08 7.60
CA ASP A 516 13.56 30.58 6.85
C ASP A 516 13.84 30.63 5.33
N THR A 517 14.96 30.05 4.85
CA THR A 517 15.31 30.06 3.42
C THR A 517 14.25 29.37 2.57
N SER A 518 14.00 29.94 1.39
CA SER A 518 13.41 29.19 0.29
C SER A 518 14.46 28.48 -0.54
N PHE A 519 14.07 27.45 -1.30
CA PHE A 519 14.95 26.77 -2.24
C PHE A 519 14.45 26.91 -3.68
N ALA A 520 15.36 27.20 -4.60
CA ALA A 520 15.14 27.03 -6.04
C ALA A 520 16.27 26.18 -6.62
N ALA A 521 15.95 25.34 -7.60
CA ALA A 521 16.94 24.47 -8.24
C ALA A 521 16.86 24.53 -9.77
N LEU A 522 18.01 24.36 -10.42
CA LEU A 522 18.14 24.26 -11.87
C LEU A 522 19.00 23.05 -12.24
N THR A 523 18.70 22.43 -13.38
CA THR A 523 19.53 21.35 -13.96
C THR A 523 20.36 21.83 -15.14
N THR A 524 20.12 23.05 -15.63
CA THR A 524 20.80 23.63 -16.80
C THR A 524 21.40 25.01 -16.46
N PRO A 525 22.66 25.28 -16.87
CA PRO A 525 23.56 24.44 -17.65
C PRO A 525 24.21 23.30 -16.83
N HIS A 526 24.17 23.38 -15.50
CA HIS A 526 24.59 22.34 -14.57
C HIS A 526 23.57 22.25 -13.41
N ARG A 527 23.69 21.23 -12.55
CA ARG A 527 22.87 21.13 -11.33
C ARG A 527 23.23 22.25 -10.36
N GLN A 528 22.23 22.97 -9.89
CA GLN A 528 22.38 24.12 -9.02
C GLN A 528 21.23 24.20 -8.01
N LEU A 529 21.54 24.66 -6.81
CA LEU A 529 20.58 24.99 -5.76
C LEU A 529 20.87 26.39 -5.23
N PHE A 530 19.83 27.21 -5.10
CA PHE A 530 19.89 28.55 -4.56
C PHE A 530 19.20 28.62 -3.20
N TYR A 531 19.82 29.31 -2.24
CA TYR A 531 19.37 29.44 -0.85
C TYR A 531 19.94 30.70 -0.22
N THR A 532 19.29 31.22 0.82
CA THR A 532 19.85 32.28 1.66
C THR A 532 20.65 31.69 2.82
N SER A 533 21.80 32.28 3.14
CA SER A 533 22.67 31.78 4.22
C SER A 533 22.30 32.34 5.58
N ASP A 534 22.46 31.54 6.64
CA ASP A 534 22.29 31.98 8.05
C ASP A 534 23.43 32.90 8.52
N ALA A 535 24.60 32.81 7.86
CA ALA A 535 25.81 33.49 8.31
C ALA A 535 25.87 34.97 7.89
N ASP A 536 25.41 35.28 6.66
CA ASP A 536 25.49 36.62 6.07
C ASP A 536 24.17 37.11 5.46
N GLY A 537 23.13 36.27 5.39
CA GLY A 537 21.85 36.61 4.76
C GLY A 537 21.92 36.73 3.24
N HIS A 538 23.07 36.46 2.61
CA HIS A 538 23.25 36.57 1.17
C HIS A 538 22.60 35.38 0.43
N LEU A 539 22.35 35.58 -0.86
CA LEU A 539 21.91 34.53 -1.77
C LEU A 539 23.11 33.71 -2.25
N HIS A 540 23.16 32.43 -1.91
CA HIS A 540 24.21 31.50 -2.31
C HIS A 540 23.72 30.52 -3.39
N CYS A 541 24.67 30.02 -4.18
CA CYS A 541 24.46 28.97 -5.17
C CYS A 541 25.41 27.80 -4.91
N LEU A 542 24.84 26.63 -4.57
CA LEU A 542 25.57 25.36 -4.64
C LEU A 542 25.45 24.82 -6.05
N TRP A 543 26.56 24.60 -6.73
CA TRP A 543 26.57 24.11 -8.12
C TRP A 543 27.53 22.95 -8.32
N PHE A 544 27.12 22.00 -9.17
CA PHE A 544 27.86 20.78 -9.41
C PHE A 544 28.54 20.77 -10.78
N THR A 545 29.82 20.45 -10.80
CA THR A 545 30.54 20.09 -12.05
C THR A 545 31.16 18.71 -11.94
N GLN A 546 32.25 18.60 -11.15
CA GLN A 546 32.88 17.34 -10.72
C GLN A 546 32.76 17.15 -9.21
N SER A 547 32.71 18.26 -8.49
CA SER A 547 32.38 18.37 -7.07
C SER A 547 31.34 19.48 -6.92
N TRP A 548 30.66 19.49 -5.78
CA TRP A 548 29.89 20.64 -5.36
C TRP A 548 30.82 21.82 -5.05
N ARG A 549 30.33 23.03 -5.33
CA ARG A 549 31.01 24.30 -5.11
C ARG A 549 29.97 25.33 -4.67
N ASP A 550 30.40 26.28 -3.85
CA ASP A 550 29.57 27.40 -3.42
C ASP A 550 29.94 28.69 -4.17
N THR A 551 28.98 29.59 -4.33
CA THR A 551 29.20 30.95 -4.81
C THR A 551 28.18 31.89 -4.15
N ASP A 552 28.67 32.88 -3.42
CA ASP A 552 27.89 34.03 -2.98
C ASP A 552 27.47 34.86 -4.20
N LEU A 553 26.21 34.74 -4.60
CA LEU A 553 25.65 35.42 -5.76
C LEU A 553 25.40 36.90 -5.49
N THR A 554 24.99 37.25 -4.27
CA THR A 554 24.75 38.64 -3.86
C THR A 554 26.04 39.45 -4.01
N ALA A 555 27.16 38.93 -3.50
CA ALA A 555 28.47 39.57 -3.66
C ALA A 555 28.95 39.54 -5.12
N ALA A 556 28.79 38.42 -5.83
CA ALA A 556 29.24 38.30 -7.22
C ALA A 556 28.52 39.28 -8.17
N ALA A 557 27.24 39.57 -7.91
CA ALA A 557 26.43 40.52 -8.68
C ALA A 557 26.50 41.96 -8.17
N ALA A 558 27.13 42.20 -7.01
CA ALA A 558 27.03 43.46 -6.25
C ALA A 558 25.57 43.89 -6.03
N ALA A 559 24.73 42.92 -5.69
CA ALA A 559 23.28 43.10 -5.53
C ALA A 559 22.89 43.44 -4.08
N PRO A 560 21.68 43.98 -3.85
CA PRO A 560 21.13 44.11 -2.51
C PRO A 560 20.94 42.76 -1.81
N VAL A 561 21.05 42.74 -0.49
CA VAL A 561 20.84 41.52 0.32
C VAL A 561 19.35 41.11 0.25
N PRO A 562 19.06 39.81 0.13
CA PRO A 562 17.70 39.29 0.23
C PRO A 562 16.98 39.68 1.53
N ALA A 563 15.69 40.00 1.44
CA ALA A 563 14.84 40.15 2.61
C ALA A 563 14.68 38.80 3.33
N ARG A 564 14.63 38.81 4.66
CA ARG A 564 14.43 37.58 5.45
C ARG A 564 13.14 36.87 5.02
N ALA A 565 13.21 35.53 4.88
CA ALA A 565 12.10 34.69 4.43
C ALA A 565 11.57 35.04 3.02
N THR A 566 12.37 35.70 2.17
CA THR A 566 12.00 35.86 0.76
C THR A 566 11.86 34.49 0.09
N ALA A 567 10.83 34.36 -0.76
CA ALA A 567 10.80 33.27 -1.71
C ALA A 567 11.96 33.41 -2.72
N ILE A 568 12.46 32.29 -3.23
CA ILE A 568 13.45 32.25 -4.29
C ILE A 568 12.84 31.52 -5.48
N ALA A 569 12.95 32.11 -6.66
CA ALA A 569 12.57 31.43 -7.91
C ALA A 569 13.73 31.49 -8.90
N ALA A 570 13.87 30.47 -9.74
CA ALA A 570 14.93 30.44 -10.74
C ALA A 570 14.44 29.88 -12.07
N LEU A 571 15.01 30.38 -13.17
CA LEU A 571 14.78 29.86 -14.51
C LEU A 571 16.07 29.88 -15.34
N ALA A 572 16.12 29.03 -16.36
CA ALA A 572 17.17 29.04 -17.37
C ALA A 572 16.56 29.39 -18.74
N VAL A 573 17.18 30.33 -19.46
CA VAL A 573 16.80 30.75 -20.83
C VAL A 573 18.03 30.72 -21.71
N GLY A 574 18.11 29.72 -22.58
CA GLY A 574 19.30 29.46 -23.40
C GLY A 574 20.50 29.09 -22.52
N GLN A 575 21.55 29.91 -22.54
CA GLN A 575 22.74 29.75 -21.68
C GLN A 575 22.76 30.73 -20.50
N SER A 576 21.75 31.60 -20.39
CA SER A 576 21.61 32.54 -19.28
C SER A 576 20.68 31.94 -18.23
N GLN A 577 20.95 32.28 -16.98
CA GLN A 577 20.16 31.87 -15.82
C GLN A 577 19.66 33.13 -15.12
N ARG A 578 18.50 33.03 -14.48
CA ARG A 578 17.94 34.10 -13.65
C ARG A 578 17.52 33.54 -12.31
N VAL A 579 17.84 34.25 -11.24
CA VAL A 579 17.42 33.95 -9.86
C VAL A 579 16.74 35.20 -9.31
N PHE A 580 15.54 35.03 -8.77
CA PHE A 580 14.68 36.11 -8.32
C PHE A 580 14.46 36.03 -6.82
N TYR A 581 14.43 37.20 -6.17
CA TYR A 581 14.19 37.35 -4.74
C TYR A 581 13.67 38.77 -4.47
N THR A 582 13.07 39.00 -3.29
CA THR A 582 12.75 40.35 -2.81
C THR A 582 13.90 40.90 -1.98
N ALA A 583 14.39 42.09 -2.31
CA ALA A 583 15.51 42.72 -1.59
C ALA A 583 15.05 43.39 -0.28
N ASP A 584 15.89 43.33 0.76
CA ASP A 584 15.59 43.89 2.09
C ASP A 584 15.52 45.44 2.07
N THR A 585 16.36 46.06 1.23
CA THR A 585 16.59 47.50 1.27
C THR A 585 15.46 48.34 0.70
N ASP A 586 14.79 47.85 -0.34
CA ASP A 586 13.72 48.55 -1.06
C ASP A 586 12.41 47.75 -1.09
N GLY A 587 12.44 46.46 -0.75
CA GLY A 587 11.28 45.58 -0.86
C GLY A 587 10.89 45.28 -2.30
N HIS A 588 11.76 45.54 -3.28
CA HIS A 588 11.50 45.27 -4.70
C HIS A 588 11.88 43.84 -5.08
N VAL A 589 11.33 43.37 -6.20
CA VAL A 589 11.77 42.11 -6.82
C VAL A 589 13.03 42.37 -7.65
N HIS A 590 14.11 41.68 -7.30
CA HIS A 590 15.38 41.70 -8.01
C HIS A 590 15.59 40.43 -8.83
N ALA A 591 16.37 40.53 -9.90
CA ALA A 591 16.81 39.40 -10.70
C ALA A 591 18.34 39.39 -10.84
N LEU A 592 18.98 38.39 -10.24
CA LEU A 592 20.37 38.08 -10.58
C LEU A 592 20.38 37.28 -11.87
N TRP A 593 21.17 37.69 -12.85
CA TRP A 593 21.25 37.00 -14.12
C TRP A 593 22.68 36.89 -14.63
N THR A 594 22.95 35.84 -15.41
CA THR A 594 24.27 35.61 -16.00
C THR A 594 24.38 36.21 -17.39
N ASP A 595 25.41 37.05 -17.57
CA ASP A 595 25.83 37.59 -18.86
C ASP A 595 27.29 37.20 -19.12
N GLN A 596 27.51 36.35 -20.13
CA GLN A 596 28.86 35.85 -20.46
C GLN A 596 29.63 35.28 -19.24
N GLY A 597 28.91 34.65 -18.31
CA GLY A 597 29.49 34.07 -17.09
C GLY A 597 29.69 35.05 -15.92
N VAL A 598 29.30 36.32 -16.07
CA VAL A 598 29.31 37.32 -15.00
C VAL A 598 27.90 37.51 -14.46
N TRP A 599 27.75 37.46 -13.15
CA TRP A 599 26.49 37.75 -12.48
C TRP A 599 26.22 39.25 -12.45
N LYS A 600 24.96 39.63 -12.69
CA LYS A 600 24.48 41.00 -12.69
C LYS A 600 23.16 41.10 -11.96
N ASP A 601 22.92 42.23 -11.34
CA ASP A 601 21.64 42.58 -10.71
C ASP A 601 20.74 43.41 -11.64
N ALA A 602 19.43 43.31 -11.43
CA ALA A 602 18.44 44.21 -11.99
C ALA A 602 17.20 44.29 -11.07
N ASP A 603 16.85 45.50 -10.65
CA ASP A 603 15.57 45.82 -10.01
C ASP A 603 14.44 45.71 -11.04
N LEU A 604 13.62 44.67 -10.93
CA LEU A 604 12.55 44.39 -11.87
C LEU A 604 11.30 45.21 -11.59
N THR A 605 10.96 45.41 -10.32
CA THR A 605 9.80 46.21 -9.91
C THR A 605 9.93 47.63 -10.44
N ALA A 606 11.07 48.28 -10.20
CA ALA A 606 11.30 49.64 -10.68
C ALA A 606 11.42 49.72 -12.20
N SER A 607 12.10 48.76 -12.85
CA SER A 607 12.30 48.81 -14.31
C SER A 607 11.03 48.55 -15.11
N ALA A 608 10.11 47.74 -14.59
CA ALA A 608 8.79 47.52 -15.19
C ALA A 608 7.75 48.58 -14.79
N GLY A 609 7.99 49.34 -13.71
CA GLY A 609 6.99 50.21 -13.10
C GLY A 609 5.85 49.42 -12.47
N ALA A 610 6.18 48.24 -11.92
CA ALA A 610 5.22 47.32 -11.32
C ALA A 610 4.91 47.70 -9.87
N PRO A 611 3.78 47.23 -9.31
CA PRO A 611 3.51 47.38 -7.88
C PRO A 611 4.51 46.59 -7.02
N ASP A 612 4.85 47.13 -5.85
CA ASP A 612 5.72 46.45 -4.88
C ASP A 612 5.15 45.07 -4.47
N PRO A 613 6.00 44.04 -4.34
CA PRO A 613 5.57 42.75 -3.82
C PRO A 613 5.07 42.85 -2.37
N ALA A 614 4.11 42.01 -2.02
CA ALA A 614 3.74 41.78 -0.63
C ALA A 614 4.93 41.19 0.16
N ILE A 615 5.00 41.48 1.45
CA ILE A 615 6.03 40.93 2.34
C ILE A 615 5.93 39.40 2.28
N THR A 616 7.06 38.72 2.13
CA THR A 616 7.13 37.24 2.02
C THR A 616 6.24 36.67 0.91
N THR A 617 6.00 37.43 -0.17
CA THR A 617 5.23 36.92 -1.31
C THR A 617 5.88 35.65 -1.86
N PRO A 618 5.09 34.63 -2.27
CA PRO A 618 5.61 33.58 -3.14
C PRO A 618 6.16 34.17 -4.44
N LEU A 619 7.13 33.48 -5.03
CA LEU A 619 7.67 33.78 -6.36
C LEU A 619 7.58 32.51 -7.22
N ALA A 620 7.00 32.62 -8.41
CA ALA A 620 6.94 31.50 -9.35
C ALA A 620 7.41 31.92 -10.75
N ALA A 621 8.41 31.21 -11.27
CA ALA A 621 9.14 31.56 -12.47
C ALA A 621 8.86 30.59 -13.63
N LEU A 622 8.62 31.13 -14.82
CA LEU A 622 8.33 30.36 -16.03
C LEU A 622 9.27 30.73 -17.18
N SER A 623 9.98 29.73 -17.72
CA SER A 623 11.04 29.94 -18.70
C SER A 623 10.52 30.28 -20.12
N THR A 624 9.35 29.79 -20.52
CA THR A 624 8.84 29.88 -21.90
C THR A 624 8.68 31.32 -22.42
N ASN A 625 8.34 32.25 -21.54
CA ASN A 625 8.18 33.69 -21.83
C ASN A 625 9.02 34.56 -20.88
N THR A 626 9.98 33.96 -20.15
CA THR A 626 10.76 34.64 -19.11
C THR A 626 9.86 35.49 -18.20
N GLN A 627 9.02 34.79 -17.44
CA GLN A 627 8.01 35.37 -16.58
C GLN A 627 8.28 35.04 -15.11
N LEU A 628 7.95 35.98 -14.22
CA LEU A 628 7.95 35.82 -12.77
C LEU A 628 6.62 36.35 -12.23
N SER A 629 5.92 35.53 -11.44
CA SER A 629 4.65 35.91 -10.82
C SER A 629 4.80 36.09 -9.31
N TYR A 630 4.07 37.05 -8.75
CA TYR A 630 4.10 37.43 -7.34
C TYR A 630 2.77 38.10 -6.93
N LEU A 631 2.50 38.20 -5.63
CA LEU A 631 1.37 38.94 -5.09
C LEU A 631 1.76 40.39 -4.80
N ALA A 632 1.02 41.35 -5.33
CA ALA A 632 1.27 42.77 -5.12
C ALA A 632 0.72 43.25 -3.76
N LYS A 633 1.46 44.11 -3.08
CA LYS A 633 1.13 44.63 -1.74
C LYS A 633 -0.11 45.53 -1.73
N GLN A 634 -0.30 46.29 -2.80
CA GLN A 634 -1.29 47.38 -2.86
C GLN A 634 -2.72 46.87 -3.04
N ASP A 635 -2.91 45.80 -3.81
CA ASP A 635 -4.21 45.26 -4.20
C ASP A 635 -4.40 43.77 -3.85
N GLY A 636 -3.32 43.06 -3.50
CA GLY A 636 -3.35 41.62 -3.26
C GLY A 636 -3.54 40.79 -4.54
N HIS A 637 -3.43 41.41 -5.71
CA HIS A 637 -3.58 40.73 -7.00
C HIS A 637 -2.32 39.94 -7.35
N LEU A 638 -2.51 38.95 -8.22
CA LEU A 638 -1.42 38.20 -8.84
C LEU A 638 -0.87 39.02 -10.03
N HIS A 639 0.35 39.50 -9.91
CA HIS A 639 1.08 40.23 -10.94
C HIS A 639 2.11 39.33 -11.61
N ALA A 640 2.42 39.62 -12.87
CA ALA A 640 3.50 38.96 -13.59
C ALA A 640 4.44 39.96 -14.25
N LEU A 641 5.71 39.88 -13.87
CA LEU A 641 6.84 40.50 -14.57
C LEU A 641 7.25 39.59 -15.72
N TRP A 642 7.30 40.11 -16.94
CA TRP A 642 7.70 39.33 -18.12
C TRP A 642 8.63 40.12 -19.03
N TYR A 643 9.54 39.41 -19.70
CA TYR A 643 10.57 40.02 -20.53
C TYR A 643 10.26 39.95 -22.03
N ASP A 644 10.20 41.12 -22.67
CA ASP A 644 10.03 41.28 -24.12
C ASP A 644 10.85 42.48 -24.62
N GLY A 645 12.18 42.30 -24.61
CA GLY A 645 13.17 43.36 -24.87
C GLY A 645 13.33 44.37 -23.72
N LYS A 646 12.34 44.46 -22.84
CA LYS A 646 12.35 45.12 -21.53
C LYS A 646 11.41 44.38 -20.60
N TRP A 647 11.59 44.57 -19.30
CA TRP A 647 10.64 44.08 -18.31
C TRP A 647 9.33 44.87 -18.40
N LYS A 648 8.22 44.15 -18.24
CA LYS A 648 6.85 44.66 -18.27
C LYS A 648 6.09 43.99 -17.14
N ASP A 649 5.08 44.69 -16.63
CA ASP A 649 4.13 44.18 -15.65
C ASP A 649 2.76 43.91 -16.31
N THR A 650 2.07 42.90 -15.79
CA THR A 650 0.65 42.62 -16.08
C THR A 650 -0.02 42.18 -14.79
N ASP A 651 -1.08 42.87 -14.38
CA ASP A 651 -2.04 42.39 -13.39
C ASP A 651 -2.84 41.21 -13.98
N LEU A 652 -2.48 39.98 -13.58
CA LEU A 652 -3.10 38.77 -14.11
C LEU A 652 -4.52 38.59 -13.56
N THR A 653 -4.74 38.88 -12.29
CA THR A 653 -6.04 38.75 -11.63
C THR A 653 -7.09 39.63 -12.31
N ALA A 654 -6.79 40.92 -12.50
CA ALA A 654 -7.71 41.84 -13.17
C ALA A 654 -7.86 41.51 -14.66
N SER A 655 -6.78 41.11 -15.34
CA SER A 655 -6.82 40.74 -16.76
C SER A 655 -7.68 39.49 -17.04
N ALA A 656 -7.68 38.53 -16.11
CA ALA A 656 -8.50 37.33 -16.20
C ALA A 656 -9.95 37.54 -15.70
N GLY A 657 -10.18 38.59 -14.90
CA GLY A 657 -11.40 38.72 -14.09
C GLY A 657 -11.53 37.57 -13.08
N GLY A 658 -10.39 37.09 -12.58
CA GLY A 658 -10.30 35.89 -11.74
C GLY A 658 -10.50 36.15 -10.25
N ALA A 659 -10.50 35.07 -9.46
CA ALA A 659 -10.56 35.15 -8.01
C ALA A 659 -9.36 35.89 -7.40
N LEU A 660 -9.58 36.51 -6.24
CA LEU A 660 -8.50 37.11 -5.45
C LEU A 660 -7.67 36.02 -4.76
N PRO A 661 -6.34 36.05 -4.88
CA PRO A 661 -5.47 35.17 -4.11
C PRO A 661 -5.62 35.37 -2.59
N ALA A 662 -5.45 34.29 -1.83
CA ALA A 662 -5.25 34.39 -0.39
C ALA A 662 -3.90 35.07 -0.09
N ALA A 663 -3.80 35.79 1.03
CA ALA A 663 -2.57 36.50 1.40
C ALA A 663 -1.37 35.55 1.65
N ASP A 664 -1.65 34.31 2.06
CA ASP A 664 -0.68 33.23 2.25
C ASP A 664 -0.63 32.25 1.06
N SER A 665 -1.21 32.62 -0.09
CA SER A 665 -1.28 31.73 -1.25
C SER A 665 0.13 31.32 -1.68
N PRO A 666 0.42 30.02 -1.90
CA PRO A 666 1.56 29.60 -2.70
C PRO A 666 1.34 29.98 -4.17
N LEU A 667 2.42 29.95 -4.97
CA LEU A 667 2.34 30.04 -6.42
C LEU A 667 3.10 28.88 -7.07
N ALA A 668 2.54 28.35 -8.16
CA ALA A 668 3.24 27.41 -9.02
C ALA A 668 2.96 27.75 -10.50
N THR A 669 3.91 27.47 -11.38
CA THR A 669 3.79 27.80 -12.80
C THR A 669 4.02 26.58 -13.69
N LEU A 670 3.24 26.50 -14.76
CA LEU A 670 3.31 25.43 -15.75
C LEU A 670 3.24 26.01 -17.16
N ALA A 671 3.91 25.37 -18.13
CA ALA A 671 3.72 25.67 -19.55
C ALA A 671 3.27 24.42 -20.31
N SER A 672 2.04 24.42 -20.84
CA SER A 672 1.53 23.32 -21.67
C SER A 672 0.28 23.70 -22.50
N PRO A 673 0.41 24.21 -23.74
CA PRO A 673 1.56 24.86 -24.38
C PRO A 673 1.70 26.36 -24.03
N GLN A 674 0.72 26.91 -23.31
CA GLN A 674 0.65 28.31 -22.89
C GLN A 674 1.04 28.47 -21.42
N PRO A 675 1.42 29.68 -20.96
CA PRO A 675 1.75 29.94 -19.57
C PRO A 675 0.52 29.80 -18.67
N GLN A 676 0.75 29.21 -17.50
CA GLN A 676 -0.23 29.00 -16.45
C GLN A 676 0.36 29.34 -15.10
N VAL A 677 -0.44 29.97 -14.24
CA VAL A 677 -0.09 30.30 -12.86
C VAL A 677 -1.18 29.77 -11.93
N TYR A 678 -0.80 28.86 -11.05
CA TYR A 678 -1.67 28.25 -10.04
C TYR A 678 -1.52 29.00 -8.72
N PHE A 679 -2.64 29.25 -8.05
CA PHE A 679 -2.71 29.95 -6.78
C PHE A 679 -3.89 29.45 -5.94
N LEU A 680 -3.89 29.75 -4.65
CA LEU A 680 -5.01 29.55 -3.75
C LEU A 680 -5.83 30.83 -3.63
N SER A 681 -7.13 30.76 -3.87
CA SER A 681 -8.07 31.85 -3.58
C SER A 681 -8.40 31.93 -2.09
N THR A 682 -9.09 33.00 -1.68
CA THR A 682 -9.46 33.23 -0.26
C THR A 682 -10.35 32.16 0.38
N ASP A 683 -11.01 31.34 -0.42
CA ASP A 683 -11.80 30.16 -0.02
C ASP A 683 -11.00 28.84 -0.07
N ARG A 684 -9.67 28.93 -0.22
CA ARG A 684 -8.74 27.79 -0.30
C ARG A 684 -8.94 26.88 -1.51
N HIS A 685 -9.66 27.35 -2.53
CA HIS A 685 -9.71 26.67 -3.82
C HIS A 685 -8.45 26.94 -4.63
N ILE A 686 -8.07 25.97 -5.47
CA ILE A 686 -6.93 26.07 -6.37
C ILE A 686 -7.42 26.62 -7.70
N HIS A 687 -6.97 27.80 -8.04
CA HIS A 687 -7.25 28.45 -9.30
C HIS A 687 -6.05 28.35 -10.23
N VAL A 688 -6.32 28.30 -11.53
CA VAL A 688 -5.29 28.47 -12.57
C VAL A 688 -5.63 29.66 -13.46
N LEU A 689 -4.72 30.63 -13.51
CA LEU A 689 -4.72 31.66 -14.54
C LEU A 689 -3.94 31.14 -15.75
N TRP A 690 -4.61 31.04 -16.90
CA TRP A 690 -4.00 30.51 -18.13
C TRP A 690 -4.22 31.44 -19.31
N TYR A 691 -3.24 31.47 -20.23
CA TYR A 691 -3.28 32.37 -21.37
C TYR A 691 -3.87 31.71 -22.64
N SER A 692 -4.86 32.36 -23.25
CA SER A 692 -5.43 31.98 -24.55
C SER A 692 -5.96 33.20 -25.31
N GLY A 693 -5.04 33.94 -25.94
CA GLY A 693 -5.35 35.24 -26.56
C GLY A 693 -5.77 36.31 -25.55
N GLY A 694 -5.53 36.04 -24.26
CA GLY A 694 -5.92 36.81 -23.08
C GLY A 694 -5.91 35.88 -21.87
N TRP A 695 -5.76 36.44 -20.67
CA TRP A 695 -5.79 35.65 -19.44
C TRP A 695 -7.21 35.16 -19.13
N ARG A 696 -7.31 33.99 -18.52
CA ARG A 696 -8.55 33.31 -18.11
C ARG A 696 -8.33 32.70 -16.75
N ASP A 697 -9.39 32.65 -15.95
CA ASP A 697 -9.40 31.99 -14.64
C ASP A 697 -10.22 30.69 -14.70
N THR A 698 -9.77 29.67 -13.98
CA THR A 698 -10.51 28.44 -13.76
C THR A 698 -10.29 27.96 -12.34
N ASP A 699 -11.38 27.83 -11.58
CA ASP A 699 -11.41 27.14 -10.30
C ASP A 699 -11.26 25.63 -10.56
N THR A 700 -10.07 25.11 -10.34
CA THR A 700 -9.74 23.70 -10.60
C THR A 700 -10.22 22.79 -9.48
N THR A 701 -10.32 23.30 -8.25
CA THR A 701 -10.90 22.59 -7.11
C THR A 701 -12.39 22.30 -7.37
N ALA A 702 -13.17 23.32 -7.72
CA ALA A 702 -14.59 23.13 -8.04
C ALA A 702 -14.79 22.27 -9.30
N ALA A 703 -13.98 22.49 -10.35
CA ALA A 703 -14.10 21.74 -11.60
C ALA A 703 -13.80 20.24 -11.46
N SER A 704 -13.02 19.84 -10.46
CA SER A 704 -12.66 18.45 -10.16
C SER A 704 -13.42 17.84 -8.98
N SER A 705 -14.23 18.63 -8.26
CA SER A 705 -14.85 18.25 -6.98
C SER A 705 -13.83 17.80 -5.92
N ALA A 706 -12.64 18.40 -5.94
CA ALA A 706 -11.60 18.14 -4.95
C ALA A 706 -11.90 18.83 -3.61
N PRO A 707 -11.34 18.34 -2.49
CA PRO A 707 -11.34 19.08 -1.24
C PRO A 707 -10.50 20.38 -1.36
N PRO A 708 -10.83 21.44 -0.59
CA PRO A 708 -10.01 22.64 -0.49
C PRO A 708 -8.60 22.36 0.07
N ALA A 709 -7.66 23.25 -0.25
CA ALA A 709 -6.29 23.15 0.24
C ALA A 709 -6.16 23.55 1.72
N GLY A 710 -5.47 22.74 2.52
CA GLY A 710 -5.25 23.02 3.95
C GLY A 710 -4.38 24.25 4.16
N THR A 711 -4.53 24.96 5.29
CA THR A 711 -3.72 26.14 5.66
C THR A 711 -2.22 25.86 5.53
N GLY A 712 -1.48 26.75 4.86
CA GLY A 712 -0.05 26.57 4.61
C GLY A 712 0.32 25.55 3.53
N SER A 713 -0.65 24.98 2.79
CA SER A 713 -0.37 24.11 1.63
C SER A 713 0.52 24.81 0.61
N THR A 714 1.46 24.07 0.02
CA THR A 714 2.17 24.47 -1.20
C THR A 714 1.53 23.89 -2.44
N LEU A 715 1.96 24.37 -3.60
CA LEU A 715 1.58 23.84 -4.90
C LEU A 715 2.83 23.35 -5.63
N ALA A 716 2.78 22.14 -6.17
CA ALA A 716 3.82 21.62 -7.05
C ALA A 716 3.18 21.21 -8.38
N THR A 717 3.85 21.47 -9.51
CA THR A 717 3.29 21.22 -10.84
C THR A 717 4.19 20.34 -11.68
N LEU A 718 3.61 19.44 -12.46
CA LEU A 718 4.33 18.55 -13.38
C LEU A 718 3.74 18.65 -14.79
N ALA A 719 4.60 18.98 -15.77
CA ALA A 719 4.23 19.00 -17.19
C ALA A 719 4.48 17.65 -17.84
N GLN A 720 3.47 17.07 -18.49
CA GLN A 720 3.63 15.92 -19.37
C GLN A 720 3.07 16.17 -20.76
N PRO A 721 3.57 15.45 -21.79
CA PRO A 721 2.95 15.48 -23.11
C PRO A 721 1.52 14.96 -22.96
N GLN A 722 0.53 15.86 -22.97
CA GLN A 722 -0.93 15.62 -22.86
C GLN A 722 -1.57 15.61 -21.46
N ALA A 723 -0.85 15.89 -20.38
CA ALA A 723 -1.45 16.05 -19.06
C ALA A 723 -0.81 17.19 -18.27
N GLN A 724 -1.65 18.02 -17.64
CA GLN A 724 -1.26 19.04 -16.68
C GLN A 724 -1.62 18.52 -15.29
N GLN A 725 -0.68 18.62 -14.36
CA GLN A 725 -0.86 18.10 -13.01
C GLN A 725 -0.43 19.16 -12.00
N VAL A 726 -1.26 19.38 -10.98
CA VAL A 726 -0.93 20.17 -9.80
C VAL A 726 -1.19 19.34 -8.56
N PHE A 727 -0.26 19.40 -7.62
CA PHE A 727 -0.28 18.66 -6.37
C PHE A 727 -0.34 19.63 -5.20
N PHE A 728 -1.08 19.27 -4.15
CA PHE A 728 -1.30 20.11 -2.98
C PHE A 728 -1.58 19.26 -1.73
N THR A 729 -1.52 19.89 -0.55
CA THR A 729 -1.94 19.30 0.72
C THR A 729 -3.35 19.78 1.04
N ALA A 730 -4.33 18.88 1.16
CA ALA A 730 -5.70 19.27 1.47
C ALA A 730 -5.94 19.44 2.98
N GLU A 731 -7.13 19.94 3.35
CA GLU A 731 -7.53 20.12 4.75
C GLU A 731 -7.56 18.82 5.57
N ASP A 732 -7.70 17.67 4.92
CA ASP A 732 -7.58 16.35 5.54
C ASP A 732 -6.13 15.96 5.89
N GLY A 733 -5.13 16.71 5.40
CA GLY A 733 -3.71 16.46 5.57
C GLY A 733 -3.10 15.53 4.51
N GLY A 734 -3.89 15.03 3.56
CA GLY A 734 -3.43 14.20 2.46
C GLY A 734 -2.76 15.00 1.35
N VAL A 735 -1.91 14.34 0.55
CA VAL A 735 -1.39 14.85 -0.71
C VAL A 735 -2.39 14.51 -1.81
N HIS A 736 -2.89 15.52 -2.51
CA HIS A 736 -3.84 15.35 -3.60
C HIS A 736 -3.25 15.78 -4.92
N GLN A 737 -3.75 15.17 -5.99
CA GLN A 737 -3.45 15.50 -7.36
C GLN A 737 -4.71 16.03 -8.04
N LEU A 738 -4.61 17.20 -8.68
CA LEU A 738 -5.52 17.61 -9.75
C LEU A 738 -4.84 17.40 -11.09
N TRP A 739 -5.58 16.83 -12.04
CA TRP A 739 -5.06 16.60 -13.38
C TRP A 739 -6.11 16.84 -14.45
N TYR A 740 -5.66 17.34 -15.60
CA TYR A 740 -6.53 17.65 -16.72
C TYR A 740 -6.42 16.58 -17.82
N GLN A 741 -7.56 15.97 -18.16
CA GLN A 741 -7.75 15.11 -19.34
C GLN A 741 -9.19 15.27 -19.83
N ASP A 742 -9.39 16.17 -20.79
CA ASP A 742 -10.69 16.66 -21.29
C ASP A 742 -11.59 17.35 -20.26
N ALA A 743 -11.42 17.04 -18.98
CA ALA A 743 -11.96 17.70 -17.81
C ALA A 743 -10.95 17.64 -16.65
N TRP A 744 -11.12 18.51 -15.66
CA TRP A 744 -10.38 18.44 -14.41
C TRP A 744 -10.84 17.23 -13.58
N ARG A 745 -9.88 16.52 -13.02
CA ARG A 745 -10.08 15.34 -12.19
C ARG A 745 -9.20 15.41 -10.95
N HIS A 746 -9.58 14.66 -9.94
CA HIS A 746 -8.93 14.65 -8.62
C HIS A 746 -8.60 13.22 -8.18
N THR A 747 -7.54 13.07 -7.39
CA THR A 747 -7.17 11.82 -6.71
C THR A 747 -6.39 12.13 -5.43
N GLU A 748 -6.69 11.44 -4.33
CA GLU A 748 -5.88 11.42 -3.10
C GLU A 748 -4.74 10.41 -3.24
N LEU A 749 -3.52 10.77 -2.82
CA LEU A 749 -2.30 10.01 -3.09
C LEU A 749 -1.65 9.35 -1.86
N SER A 750 -1.89 9.84 -0.64
CA SER A 750 -1.07 9.54 0.56
C SER A 750 -1.88 9.08 1.76
#